data_AF-A0A0K2UM59-F1
#
_entry.id   AF-A0A0K2UM59-F1
#
_cell.length_a   1.000
_cell.length_b   1.000
_cell.length_c   1.000
_cell.angle_alpha   90.00
_cell.angle_beta   90.00
_cell.angle_gamma   90.00
#
_symmetry.space_group_name_H-M   'P 1'
#
loop_
_entity.id
_entity.type
_entity.pdbx_description
1 polymer ?
#
loop_
_entity_poly.entity_id
_entity_poly.type
_entity_poly.pdbx_seq_one_letter_code
_entity_poly.pdbx_strand_id
1 'polypeptide(L)'
;MEELIDRATEFPQLSNETYLDHAGAGLFSVSQLDSAHKELSNNLFCNPHSSFDGKQEIRIRECRSKVLRYLKASPGIYHVVFTSGSTGSLKMIGDLFIRPNQELMFYYMNESHTSVTGLRELTNKSYCFRQEDMDKLDHSFFCSKTSLIAFPVMSNFCGKKFPIKQWIAKIREIETSLNGHKRIYIYLDAACYLSSNQLDLSLSHGMDVDFVCFSFYKIFGYPTGIGALVLKSECLDQALKVKKYFGGGAVQMNTVHERKKVLKMGVEGLEDGTLPYQQIFASIHGFNFIQNINIYRISQYTFSLAQKCYKELKMLFYSNGNPLILFNLSNNFLDPRTQGPIINFNILNFDGTHAGFSKFANLCSVHNIHVRVGCFCNIGACARYLNFKDKDIESNFQAGHTCGDNMDLLDGRPLGSIRLSFGYYNNKKDIRILIELLQKYYLNNQLMNFTKDCSPLISLKHIFIYPIKSCGAFSVTNWQVVSSGLLYDRQWLILQGNKILSQKSEPLLALIRPAINLKENTLSLSFDELGSRLIMPLLKKRQKFEMIACVGKVCNEVISGYDEGEDASLWLEECLGLTGLRLIKLASRGSMNNLSNSAEFLILNWSSLTDLTANSTLNKKNTTWMMNQFRANLIFESNFIYEERNWGRLIRRTVDDISFVYKDVCNRCKMLNIDQENADKSKEPMNTLSKIMESNIDFGILASCVLKDLSVNIEIGQEFDVISTSNLK
;
A
#
# COMPACT_ATOMS: atom_id res chain seq x y z
N MET A 1 -9.00 31.24 -6.04
CA MET A 1 -8.37 30.39 -4.99
C MET A 1 -6.88 30.63 -4.98
N GLU A 2 -6.21 30.52 -6.12
CA GLU A 2 -4.76 30.80 -6.28
C GLU A 2 -4.38 32.26 -5.89
N GLU A 3 -5.31 33.22 -5.93
CA GLU A 3 -5.12 34.58 -5.40
C GLU A 3 -5.36 34.73 -3.89
N LEU A 4 -6.07 33.78 -3.27
CA LEU A 4 -6.43 33.81 -1.84
C LEU A 4 -5.48 32.98 -0.98
N ILE A 5 -4.83 31.99 -1.60
CA ILE A 5 -3.87 31.10 -0.96
C ILE A 5 -2.61 31.13 -1.81
N ASP A 6 -1.59 31.80 -1.29
CA ASP A 6 -0.25 31.60 -1.81
C ASP A 6 0.23 30.21 -1.37
N ARG A 7 0.17 29.24 -2.31
CA ARG A 7 0.55 27.84 -2.07
C ARG A 7 1.99 27.74 -1.57
N ALA A 8 2.91 28.59 -2.04
CA ALA A 8 4.32 28.48 -1.69
C ALA A 8 4.57 28.84 -0.21
N THR A 9 3.82 29.82 0.32
CA THR A 9 3.94 30.24 1.72
C THR A 9 3.09 29.39 2.66
N GLU A 10 1.86 29.05 2.27
CA GLU A 10 0.93 28.32 3.14
C GLU A 10 1.19 26.81 3.15
N PHE A 11 1.71 26.25 2.05
CA PHE A 11 1.98 24.82 1.87
C PHE A 11 3.38 24.56 1.27
N PRO A 12 4.47 25.02 1.91
CA PRO A 12 5.84 24.86 1.39
C PRO A 12 6.24 23.39 1.19
N GLN A 13 5.62 22.46 1.93
CA GLN A 13 5.79 21.01 1.74
C GLN A 13 5.34 20.50 0.36
N LEU A 14 4.63 21.32 -0.43
CA LEU A 14 4.18 21.00 -1.78
C LEU A 14 5.10 21.55 -2.89
N SER A 15 6.29 22.05 -2.57
CA SER A 15 7.21 22.66 -3.54
C SER A 15 7.62 21.68 -4.66
N ASN A 16 7.93 20.44 -4.29
CA ASN A 16 8.34 19.35 -5.20
C ASN A 16 7.41 18.12 -5.12
N GLU A 17 6.23 18.29 -4.53
CA GLU A 17 5.29 17.20 -4.25
C GLU A 17 3.92 17.50 -4.87
N THR A 18 3.31 16.47 -5.47
CA THR A 18 1.95 16.51 -6.02
C THR A 18 1.03 15.68 -5.13
N TYR A 19 0.30 16.32 -4.22
CA TYR A 19 -0.55 15.61 -3.27
C TYR A 19 -2.00 15.50 -3.74
N LEU A 20 -2.47 14.28 -4.08
CA LEU A 20 -3.80 13.97 -4.59
C LEU A 20 -4.57 12.98 -3.69
N ASP A 21 -4.31 12.97 -2.38
CA ASP A 21 -5.03 12.14 -1.38
C ASP A 21 -5.76 12.96 -0.29
N HIS A 22 -6.33 14.11 -0.66
CA HIS A 22 -7.07 14.97 0.28
C HIS A 22 -8.23 14.26 1.02
N ALA A 23 -8.91 13.32 0.37
CA ALA A 23 -9.98 12.53 0.98
C ALA A 23 -9.45 11.52 2.02
N GLY A 24 -8.17 11.16 1.94
CA GLY A 24 -7.45 10.41 2.97
C GLY A 24 -7.15 11.30 4.16
N ALA A 25 -6.43 12.40 3.94
CA ALA A 25 -6.12 13.42 4.93
C ALA A 25 -5.93 14.81 4.26
N GLY A 26 -6.43 15.87 4.90
CA GLY A 26 -6.10 17.22 4.49
C GLY A 26 -4.66 17.59 4.86
N LEU A 27 -4.09 18.59 4.18
CA LEU A 27 -2.86 19.24 4.61
C LEU A 27 -3.19 20.44 5.48
N PHE A 28 -2.33 20.70 6.46
CA PHE A 28 -2.39 21.90 7.30
C PHE A 28 -1.58 23.03 6.69
N SER A 29 -2.00 24.26 6.95
CA SER A 29 -1.27 25.45 6.50
C SER A 29 -0.25 25.91 7.53
N VAL A 30 0.79 26.61 7.08
CA VAL A 30 1.80 27.22 7.96
C VAL A 30 1.15 28.25 8.88
N SER A 31 0.29 29.12 8.36
CA SER A 31 -0.40 30.15 9.17
C SER A 31 -1.26 29.56 10.29
N GLN A 32 -1.88 28.40 10.04
CA GLN A 32 -2.64 27.66 11.04
C GLN A 32 -1.72 27.14 12.15
N LEU A 33 -0.58 26.55 11.79
CA LEU A 33 0.39 26.04 12.75
C LEU A 33 1.00 27.16 13.59
N ASP A 34 1.40 28.27 12.96
CA ASP A 34 1.97 29.42 13.66
C ASP A 34 0.99 30.01 14.67
N SER A 35 -0.28 30.10 14.30
CA SER A 35 -1.35 30.58 15.19
C SER A 35 -1.54 29.65 16.39
N ALA A 36 -1.55 28.33 16.17
CA ALA A 36 -1.65 27.34 17.24
C ALA A 36 -0.41 27.35 18.14
N HIS A 37 0.78 27.41 17.56
CA HIS A 37 2.04 27.47 18.30
C HIS A 37 2.16 28.74 19.15
N LYS A 38 1.80 29.90 18.58
CA LYS A 38 1.77 31.18 19.29
C LYS A 38 0.80 31.15 20.47
N GLU A 39 -0.37 30.53 20.31
CA GLU A 39 -1.32 30.35 21.40
C GLU A 39 -0.73 29.48 22.52
N LEU A 40 -0.14 28.33 22.19
CA LEU A 40 0.45 27.42 23.18
C LEU A 40 1.67 28.02 23.89
N SER A 41 2.50 28.80 23.18
CA SER A 41 3.74 29.37 23.73
C SER A 41 3.50 30.59 24.61
N ASN A 42 2.43 31.35 24.36
CA ASN A 42 2.14 32.58 25.09
C ASN A 42 1.16 32.40 26.26
N ASN A 43 0.61 31.20 26.46
CA ASN A 43 -0.41 30.95 27.48
C ASN A 43 -0.04 29.73 28.32
N LEU A 44 -0.24 29.84 29.64
CA LEU A 44 -0.16 28.69 30.54
C LEU A 44 -1.48 27.92 30.53
N PHE A 45 -1.47 26.71 29.97
CA PHE A 45 -2.62 25.81 30.02
C PHE A 45 -2.39 24.69 31.03
N CYS A 46 -3.29 24.59 32.03
CA CYS A 46 -3.37 23.46 32.94
C CYS A 46 -4.50 22.52 32.54
N ASN A 47 -4.67 21.41 33.26
CA ASN A 47 -5.79 20.51 33.06
C ASN A 47 -7.12 21.29 33.23
N PRO A 48 -8.07 21.21 32.28
CA PRO A 48 -9.36 21.89 32.38
C PRO A 48 -10.11 21.62 33.69
N HIS A 49 -9.92 20.44 34.30
CA HIS A 49 -10.56 20.07 35.57
C HIS A 49 -9.87 20.64 36.81
N SER A 50 -8.68 21.24 36.67
CA SER A 50 -7.91 21.83 37.77
C SER A 50 -7.89 23.36 37.73
N SER A 51 -8.45 23.96 36.67
CA SER A 51 -8.44 25.42 36.52
C SER A 51 -9.55 26.06 37.34
N PHE A 52 -9.17 26.97 38.24
CA PHE A 52 -10.12 27.83 38.96
C PHE A 52 -10.60 29.04 38.12
N ASP A 53 -9.87 29.40 37.05
CA ASP A 53 -10.20 30.56 36.21
C ASP A 53 -11.09 30.21 35.00
N GLY A 54 -11.30 28.92 34.73
CA GLY A 54 -12.19 28.42 33.68
C GLY A 54 -11.75 28.72 32.24
N LYS A 55 -10.54 29.27 32.02
CA LYS A 55 -10.09 29.69 30.67
C LYS A 55 -10.10 28.56 29.66
N GLN A 56 -9.66 27.36 30.06
CA GLN A 56 -9.64 26.19 29.18
C GLN A 56 -11.05 25.74 28.82
N GLU A 57 -12.00 25.76 29.76
CA GLU A 57 -13.39 25.41 29.50
C GLU A 57 -14.05 26.41 28.53
N ILE A 58 -13.79 27.71 28.69
CA ILE A 58 -14.26 28.75 27.76
C ILE A 58 -13.74 28.47 26.35
N ARG A 59 -12.46 28.13 26.21
CA ARG A 59 -11.84 27.83 24.92
C ARG A 59 -12.38 26.54 24.29
N ILE A 60 -12.67 25.51 25.09
CA ILE A 60 -13.38 24.30 24.62
C ILE A 60 -14.78 24.67 24.11
N ARG A 61 -15.54 25.49 24.85
CA ARG A 61 -16.87 25.95 24.43
C ARG A 61 -16.83 26.76 23.14
N GLU A 62 -15.82 27.62 22.97
CA GLU A 62 -15.60 28.35 21.72
C GLU A 62 -15.42 27.40 20.53
N CYS A 63 -14.61 26.35 20.68
CA CYS A 63 -14.44 25.34 19.62
C CYS A 63 -15.77 24.64 19.30
N ARG A 64 -16.61 24.32 20.31
CA ARG A 64 -17.95 23.77 20.07
C ARG A 64 -18.82 24.74 19.28
N SER A 65 -18.80 26.03 19.63
CA SER A 65 -19.53 27.06 18.88
C SER A 65 -19.04 27.20 17.43
N LYS A 66 -17.72 27.06 17.19
CA LYS A 66 -17.14 27.03 15.83
C LYS A 66 -17.63 25.82 15.04
N VAL A 67 -17.69 24.64 15.65
CA VAL A 67 -18.26 23.43 15.02
C VAL A 67 -19.73 23.64 14.64
N LEU A 68 -20.57 24.11 15.57
CA LEU A 68 -21.99 24.34 15.30
C LEU A 68 -22.19 25.38 14.18
N ARG A 69 -21.42 26.47 14.22
CA ARG A 69 -21.44 27.51 13.17
C ARG A 69 -21.00 26.94 11.82
N TYR A 70 -19.95 26.12 11.79
CA TYR A 70 -19.46 25.48 10.57
C TYR A 70 -20.55 24.62 9.92
N LEU A 71 -21.38 23.94 10.71
CA LEU A 71 -22.49 23.11 10.24
C LEU A 71 -23.83 23.86 10.14
N LYS A 72 -23.86 25.17 10.43
CA LYS A 72 -25.09 25.96 10.58
C LYS A 72 -26.13 25.29 11.49
N ALA A 73 -25.66 24.58 12.51
CA ALA A 73 -26.50 23.90 13.48
C ALA A 73 -26.90 24.87 14.60
N SER A 74 -28.19 24.90 14.95
CA SER A 74 -28.70 25.78 16.00
C SER A 74 -28.18 25.39 17.38
N PRO A 75 -27.52 26.31 18.12
CA PRO A 75 -27.23 26.10 19.53
C PRO A 75 -28.52 25.84 20.33
N GLY A 76 -28.49 24.90 21.27
CA GLY A 76 -29.66 24.49 22.07
C GLY A 76 -30.48 23.34 21.47
N ILE A 77 -30.37 23.11 20.15
CA ILE A 77 -30.92 21.92 19.48
C ILE A 77 -29.83 20.87 19.31
N TYR A 78 -28.65 21.30 18.89
CA TYR A 78 -27.49 20.44 18.66
C TYR A 78 -26.37 20.71 19.66
N HIS A 79 -25.71 19.64 20.05
CA HIS A 79 -24.56 19.64 20.95
C HIS A 79 -23.35 18.98 20.29
N VAL A 80 -22.16 19.30 20.76
CA VAL A 80 -20.89 18.82 20.20
C VAL A 80 -20.12 18.07 21.27
N VAL A 81 -19.95 16.76 21.05
CA VAL A 81 -19.08 15.89 21.84
C VAL A 81 -17.79 15.68 21.07
N PHE A 82 -16.65 16.00 21.68
CA PHE A 82 -15.35 15.73 21.05
C PHE A 82 -15.02 14.24 21.15
N THR A 83 -14.60 13.67 20.03
CA THR A 83 -14.21 12.26 19.92
C THR A 83 -12.85 12.17 19.23
N SER A 84 -12.28 10.96 19.14
CA SER A 84 -11.02 10.75 18.40
C SER A 84 -11.15 10.89 16.88
N GLY A 85 -12.35 11.18 16.37
CA GLY A 85 -12.69 11.24 14.95
C GLY A 85 -14.02 10.56 14.64
N SER A 86 -14.39 10.50 13.36
CA SER A 86 -15.63 9.83 12.90
C SER A 86 -15.79 8.40 13.43
N THR A 87 -14.71 7.61 13.45
CA THR A 87 -14.74 6.24 13.97
C THR A 87 -15.04 6.20 15.47
N GLY A 88 -14.47 7.13 16.25
CA GLY A 88 -14.78 7.27 17.67
C GLY A 88 -16.24 7.67 17.91
N SER A 89 -16.76 8.59 17.10
CA SER A 89 -18.18 8.99 17.11
C SER A 89 -19.12 7.82 16.77
N LEU A 90 -18.78 7.01 15.76
CA LEU A 90 -19.54 5.83 15.38
C LEU A 90 -19.56 4.80 16.51
N LYS A 91 -18.38 4.47 17.07
CA LYS A 91 -18.27 3.52 18.17
C LYS A 91 -19.06 3.97 19.40
N MET A 92 -19.00 5.26 19.75
CA MET A 92 -19.77 5.84 20.86
C MET A 92 -21.28 5.67 20.65
N ILE A 93 -21.81 5.97 19.46
CA ILE A 93 -23.24 5.74 19.18
C ILE A 93 -23.59 4.26 19.18
N GLY A 94 -22.72 3.40 18.65
CA GLY A 94 -22.85 1.95 18.78
C GLY A 94 -23.03 1.52 20.23
N ASP A 95 -22.12 1.94 21.13
CA ASP A 95 -22.15 1.54 22.53
C ASP A 95 -23.34 2.10 23.32
N LEU A 96 -23.84 3.28 22.93
CA LEU A 96 -24.93 3.93 23.64
C LEU A 96 -26.30 3.44 23.15
N PHE A 97 -26.48 3.33 21.83
CA PHE A 97 -27.79 3.11 21.20
C PHE A 97 -27.98 1.69 20.66
N ILE A 98 -26.93 0.95 20.33
CA ILE A 98 -27.02 -0.43 19.83
C ILE A 98 -26.69 -1.40 20.98
N ARG A 99 -27.70 -2.11 21.48
CA ARG A 99 -27.56 -2.99 22.66
C ARG A 99 -28.04 -4.40 22.36
N PRO A 100 -27.34 -5.45 22.87
CA PRO A 100 -27.70 -6.84 22.60
C PRO A 100 -29.14 -7.24 22.96
N ASN A 101 -29.75 -6.58 23.95
CA ASN A 101 -31.10 -6.90 24.45
C ASN A 101 -32.17 -5.89 24.03
N GLN A 102 -31.82 -4.91 23.18
CA GLN A 102 -32.79 -3.94 22.67
C GLN A 102 -33.33 -4.43 21.33
N GLU A 103 -34.64 -4.32 21.15
CA GLU A 103 -35.27 -4.55 19.85
C GLU A 103 -34.98 -3.37 18.92
N LEU A 104 -33.76 -3.35 18.37
CA LEU A 104 -33.27 -2.34 17.43
C LEU A 104 -32.87 -2.99 16.11
N MET A 105 -33.30 -2.39 15.00
CA MET A 105 -32.86 -2.74 13.65
C MET A 105 -31.84 -1.71 13.14
N PHE A 106 -30.66 -2.16 12.73
CA PHE A 106 -29.63 -1.29 12.16
C PHE A 106 -29.65 -1.31 10.63
N TYR A 107 -29.86 -0.16 10.00
CA TYR A 107 -29.84 0.00 8.55
C TYR A 107 -28.56 0.74 8.17
N TYR A 108 -27.78 0.21 7.23
CA TYR A 108 -26.58 0.88 6.74
C TYR A 108 -26.48 0.81 5.22
N MET A 109 -25.95 1.86 4.60
CA MET A 109 -25.77 1.88 3.16
C MET A 109 -24.57 1.02 2.74
N ASN A 110 -24.67 0.32 1.62
CA ASN A 110 -23.60 -0.50 1.06
C ASN A 110 -22.33 0.31 0.74
N GLU A 111 -22.45 1.60 0.40
CA GLU A 111 -21.31 2.50 0.17
C GLU A 111 -20.80 3.20 1.44
N SER A 112 -21.11 2.67 2.63
CA SER A 112 -20.63 3.25 3.89
C SER A 112 -19.17 2.88 4.16
N HIS A 113 -18.49 3.75 4.91
CA HIS A 113 -17.16 3.46 5.44
C HIS A 113 -17.18 2.22 6.36
N THR A 114 -16.09 1.45 6.39
CA THR A 114 -15.96 0.23 7.21
C THR A 114 -16.33 0.45 8.68
N SER A 115 -16.08 1.64 9.25
CA SER A 115 -16.48 1.97 10.62
C SER A 115 -18.00 1.98 10.85
N VAL A 116 -18.81 2.27 9.82
CA VAL A 116 -20.27 2.16 9.87
C VAL A 116 -20.66 0.68 9.80
N THR A 117 -20.07 -0.07 8.87
CA THR A 117 -20.31 -1.52 8.75
C THR A 117 -19.98 -2.26 10.04
N GLY A 118 -18.93 -1.85 10.75
CA GLY A 118 -18.55 -2.46 12.04
C GLY A 118 -19.61 -2.35 13.13
N LEU A 119 -20.57 -1.42 13.03
CA LEU A 119 -21.71 -1.34 13.97
C LEU A 119 -22.65 -2.55 13.87
N ARG A 120 -22.64 -3.27 12.73
CA ARG A 120 -23.44 -4.50 12.58
C ARG A 120 -23.05 -5.56 13.62
N GLU A 121 -21.80 -5.58 14.06
CA GLU A 121 -21.31 -6.54 15.06
C GLU A 121 -21.85 -6.27 16.47
N LEU A 122 -22.48 -5.11 16.69
CA LEU A 122 -23.08 -4.74 17.97
C LEU A 122 -24.58 -5.11 18.06
N THR A 123 -25.17 -5.60 16.96
CA THR A 123 -26.60 -5.95 16.88
C THR A 123 -26.81 -7.30 16.19
N ASN A 124 -27.85 -8.01 16.58
CA ASN A 124 -28.26 -9.26 15.90
C ASN A 124 -29.09 -9.01 14.63
N LYS A 125 -29.58 -7.78 14.43
CA LYS A 125 -30.49 -7.43 13.33
C LYS A 125 -29.96 -6.22 12.58
N SER A 126 -29.53 -6.44 11.33
CA SER A 126 -29.10 -5.37 10.44
C SER A 126 -29.55 -5.58 8.99
N TYR A 127 -29.64 -4.48 8.23
CA TYR A 127 -29.98 -4.49 6.82
C TYR A 127 -29.05 -3.56 6.03
N CYS A 128 -28.38 -4.12 5.02
CA CYS A 128 -27.55 -3.36 4.10
C CYS A 128 -28.39 -2.89 2.92
N PHE A 129 -28.65 -1.59 2.81
CA PHE A 129 -29.44 -1.01 1.72
C PHE A 129 -28.55 -0.36 0.66
N ARG A 130 -29.11 -0.20 -0.54
CA ARG A 130 -28.52 0.54 -1.66
C ARG A 130 -29.32 1.83 -1.89
N GLN A 131 -28.77 2.72 -2.72
CA GLN A 131 -29.49 3.94 -3.09
C GLN A 131 -30.87 3.64 -3.69
N GLU A 132 -30.97 2.61 -4.52
CA GLU A 132 -32.22 2.24 -5.20
C GLU A 132 -33.32 1.82 -4.20
N ASP A 133 -32.96 1.34 -3.01
CA ASP A 133 -33.89 1.01 -1.93
C ASP A 133 -34.45 2.29 -1.28
N MET A 134 -33.62 3.33 -1.14
CA MET A 134 -34.04 4.63 -0.60
C MET A 134 -35.01 5.36 -1.53
N ASP A 135 -34.81 5.20 -2.84
CA ASP A 135 -35.71 5.77 -3.85
C ASP A 135 -37.12 5.13 -3.74
N LYS A 136 -37.18 3.85 -3.38
CA LYS A 136 -38.42 3.06 -3.20
C LYS A 136 -38.91 2.98 -1.74
N LEU A 137 -38.31 3.74 -0.83
CA LEU A 137 -38.63 3.68 0.60
C LEU A 137 -40.14 3.82 0.86
N ASP A 138 -40.69 2.97 1.73
CA ASP A 138 -42.10 3.01 2.15
C ASP A 138 -42.24 2.70 3.65
N HIS A 139 -43.48 2.70 4.16
CA HIS A 139 -43.75 2.45 5.59
C HIS A 139 -43.37 1.03 6.06
N SER A 140 -43.23 0.07 5.15
CA SER A 140 -42.91 -1.33 5.46
C SER A 140 -41.41 -1.57 5.64
N PHE A 141 -40.57 -0.69 5.07
CA PHE A 141 -39.11 -0.79 5.12
C PHE A 141 -38.57 -0.87 6.55
N PHE A 142 -39.15 -0.09 7.47
CA PHE A 142 -38.76 -0.08 8.88
C PHE A 142 -39.59 -1.09 9.67
N CYS A 143 -39.04 -2.28 9.92
CA CYS A 143 -39.81 -3.37 10.54
C CYS A 143 -39.80 -3.36 12.08
N SER A 144 -38.88 -2.62 12.71
CA SER A 144 -38.71 -2.63 14.18
C SER A 144 -39.24 -1.35 14.84
N LYS A 145 -39.63 -1.46 16.13
CA LYS A 145 -40.04 -0.34 16.97
C LYS A 145 -38.95 0.73 17.09
N THR A 146 -37.68 0.33 17.12
CA THR A 146 -36.55 1.26 17.10
C THR A 146 -35.62 0.92 15.96
N SER A 147 -35.26 1.92 15.15
CA SER A 147 -34.34 1.75 14.03
C SER A 147 -33.23 2.78 14.12
N LEU A 148 -32.01 2.41 13.70
CA LEU A 148 -30.91 3.33 13.46
C LEU A 148 -30.51 3.18 12.00
N ILE A 149 -30.63 4.25 11.21
CA ILE A 149 -30.22 4.28 9.81
C ILE A 149 -28.98 5.15 9.64
N ALA A 150 -27.93 4.60 9.05
CA ALA A 150 -26.64 5.26 8.84
C ALA A 150 -26.27 5.28 7.35
N PHE A 151 -25.90 6.46 6.84
CA PHE A 151 -25.41 6.62 5.48
C PHE A 151 -24.42 7.79 5.36
N PRO A 152 -23.47 7.70 4.41
CA PRO A 152 -22.57 8.80 4.12
C PRO A 152 -23.29 9.94 3.40
N VAL A 153 -22.85 11.18 3.63
CA VAL A 153 -23.27 12.34 2.83
C VAL A 153 -22.63 12.30 1.44
N MET A 154 -21.38 11.82 1.37
CA MET A 154 -20.61 11.68 0.13
C MET A 154 -19.75 10.42 0.18
N SER A 155 -19.77 9.64 -0.90
CA SER A 155 -18.94 8.44 -1.04
C SER A 155 -17.46 8.82 -1.01
N ASN A 156 -16.70 8.22 -0.09
CA ASN A 156 -15.24 8.37 -0.05
C ASN A 156 -14.53 7.56 -1.14
N PHE A 157 -15.27 6.71 -1.86
CA PHE A 157 -14.76 5.91 -2.97
C PHE A 157 -14.70 6.74 -4.26
N CYS A 158 -15.84 7.27 -4.71
CA CYS A 158 -15.99 7.96 -6.00
C CYS A 158 -16.41 9.43 -5.90
N GLY A 159 -16.64 9.98 -4.70
CA GLY A 159 -17.07 11.38 -4.52
C GLY A 159 -18.54 11.65 -4.83
N LYS A 160 -19.36 10.63 -5.12
CA LYS A 160 -20.80 10.81 -5.32
C LYS A 160 -21.44 11.41 -4.07
N LYS A 161 -22.23 12.48 -4.24
CA LYS A 161 -23.05 13.09 -3.18
C LYS A 161 -24.45 12.51 -3.25
N PHE A 162 -24.95 12.03 -2.11
CA PHE A 162 -26.26 11.40 -2.04
C PHE A 162 -27.36 12.45 -1.82
N PRO A 163 -28.61 12.20 -2.27
CA PRO A 163 -29.74 13.13 -2.11
C PRO A 163 -30.30 13.10 -0.68
N ILE A 164 -29.44 13.32 0.32
CA ILE A 164 -29.75 13.10 1.73
C ILE A 164 -30.96 13.89 2.22
N LYS A 165 -31.21 15.10 1.69
CA LYS A 165 -32.36 15.93 2.08
C LYS A 165 -33.68 15.24 1.73
N GLN A 166 -33.76 14.61 0.57
CA GLN A 166 -34.95 13.89 0.13
C GLN A 166 -35.17 12.64 0.99
N TRP A 167 -34.09 11.92 1.30
CA TRP A 167 -34.14 10.74 2.15
C TRP A 167 -34.56 11.08 3.58
N ILE A 168 -33.97 12.12 4.18
CA ILE A 168 -34.32 12.57 5.53
C ILE A 168 -35.80 12.97 5.60
N ALA A 169 -36.28 13.77 4.63
CA ALA A 169 -37.68 14.17 4.58
C ALA A 169 -38.62 12.96 4.54
N LYS A 170 -38.32 11.98 3.68
CA LYS A 170 -39.13 10.76 3.53
C LYS A 170 -39.09 9.86 4.76
N ILE A 171 -37.92 9.72 5.41
CA ILE A 171 -37.81 8.98 6.67
C ILE A 171 -38.64 9.64 7.77
N ARG A 172 -38.61 10.96 7.88
CA ARG A 172 -39.40 11.71 8.89
C ARG A 172 -40.89 11.67 8.60
N GLU A 173 -41.30 11.69 7.34
CA GLU A 173 -42.69 11.46 6.93
C GLU A 173 -43.18 10.09 7.40
N ILE A 174 -42.41 9.03 7.15
CA ILE A 174 -42.72 7.67 7.60
C ILE A 174 -42.77 7.58 9.13
N GLU A 175 -41.81 8.19 9.83
CA GLU A 175 -41.81 8.21 11.30
C GLU A 175 -43.07 8.89 11.86
N THR A 176 -43.47 10.01 11.25
CA THR A 176 -44.67 10.78 11.65
C THR A 176 -45.95 9.99 11.40
N SER A 177 -46.08 9.34 10.23
CA SER A 177 -47.28 8.57 9.87
C SER A 177 -47.52 7.36 10.77
N LEU A 178 -46.50 6.92 11.51
CA LEU A 178 -46.57 5.80 12.44
C LEU A 178 -46.97 6.21 13.87
N ASN A 179 -47.43 7.47 14.08
CA ASN A 179 -48.02 7.99 15.32
C ASN A 179 -47.21 7.69 16.59
N GLY A 180 -45.87 7.75 16.51
CA GLY A 180 -44.98 7.52 17.65
C GLY A 180 -44.80 6.05 18.06
N HIS A 181 -45.37 5.10 17.31
CA HIS A 181 -45.14 3.67 17.54
C HIS A 181 -43.73 3.22 17.14
N LYS A 182 -43.03 3.95 16.26
CA LYS A 182 -41.64 3.68 15.87
C LYS A 182 -40.76 4.92 16.03
N ARG A 183 -39.51 4.72 16.45
CA ARG A 183 -38.46 5.76 16.49
C ARG A 183 -37.36 5.41 15.50
N ILE A 184 -37.04 6.31 14.58
CA ILE A 184 -35.99 6.13 13.57
C ILE A 184 -34.89 7.16 13.79
N TYR A 185 -33.74 6.70 14.27
CA TYR A 185 -32.55 7.54 14.42
C TYR A 185 -31.80 7.64 13.09
N ILE A 186 -31.49 8.86 12.63
CA ILE A 186 -30.73 9.14 11.41
C ILE A 186 -29.30 9.56 11.78
N TYR A 187 -28.34 8.79 11.28
CA TYR A 187 -26.91 9.03 11.45
C TYR A 187 -26.25 9.37 10.12
N LEU A 188 -25.64 10.56 10.03
CA LEU A 188 -24.87 10.97 8.86
C LEU A 188 -23.36 10.83 9.09
N ASP A 189 -22.70 10.05 8.24
CA ASP A 189 -21.25 10.12 8.09
C ASP A 189 -20.89 11.28 7.14
N ALA A 190 -20.44 12.39 7.71
CA ALA A 190 -20.08 13.61 6.99
C ALA A 190 -18.56 13.74 6.77
N ALA A 191 -17.76 12.74 7.15
CA ALA A 191 -16.30 12.82 7.19
C ALA A 191 -15.67 13.18 5.85
N CYS A 192 -16.15 12.55 4.77
CA CYS A 192 -15.69 12.82 3.41
C CYS A 192 -16.28 14.13 2.87
N TYR A 193 -17.58 14.38 3.11
CA TYR A 193 -18.26 15.54 2.54
C TYR A 193 -17.70 16.87 3.04
N LEU A 194 -17.43 16.96 4.35
CA LEU A 194 -16.94 18.17 5.01
C LEU A 194 -15.49 18.54 4.67
N SER A 195 -14.74 17.66 3.98
CA SER A 195 -13.39 17.98 3.51
C SER A 195 -13.37 19.10 2.47
N SER A 196 -14.48 19.25 1.73
CA SER A 196 -14.58 20.19 0.61
C SER A 196 -15.92 20.90 0.51
N ASN A 197 -16.88 20.62 1.40
CA ASN A 197 -18.24 21.16 1.33
C ASN A 197 -18.75 21.54 2.72
N GLN A 198 -19.78 22.38 2.76
CA GLN A 198 -20.47 22.72 4.00
C GLN A 198 -21.78 21.93 4.11
N LEU A 199 -21.98 21.24 5.24
CA LEU A 199 -23.27 20.64 5.57
C LEU A 199 -24.10 21.67 6.33
N ASP A 200 -25.33 21.91 5.89
CA ASP A 200 -26.27 22.83 6.53
C ASP A 200 -27.27 22.02 7.36
N LEU A 201 -27.21 22.12 8.69
CA LEU A 201 -28.10 21.44 9.64
C LEU A 201 -29.24 22.33 10.13
N SER A 202 -29.53 23.43 9.43
CA SER A 202 -30.68 24.26 9.80
C SER A 202 -32.00 23.51 9.61
N LEU A 203 -32.81 23.46 10.66
CA LEU A 203 -34.13 22.81 10.63
C LEU A 203 -35.07 23.46 9.60
N SER A 204 -34.94 24.76 9.37
CA SER A 204 -35.67 25.50 8.32
C SER A 204 -35.45 24.94 6.91
N HIS A 205 -34.37 24.20 6.69
CA HIS A 205 -34.08 23.54 5.43
C HIS A 205 -34.48 22.05 5.40
N GLY A 206 -35.20 21.56 6.42
CA GLY A 206 -35.69 20.18 6.51
C GLY A 206 -34.61 19.16 6.91
N MET A 207 -33.48 19.63 7.45
CA MET A 207 -32.34 18.80 7.82
C MET A 207 -32.47 18.28 9.26
N ASP A 208 -33.54 17.52 9.50
CA ASP A 208 -33.79 16.88 10.79
C ASP A 208 -33.00 15.56 10.90
N VAL A 209 -31.81 15.64 11.47
CA VAL A 209 -30.94 14.47 11.72
C VAL A 209 -30.58 14.34 13.20
N ASP A 210 -30.39 13.11 13.68
CA ASP A 210 -30.10 12.83 15.08
C ASP A 210 -28.60 12.92 15.38
N PHE A 211 -27.77 12.43 14.45
CA PHE A 211 -26.32 12.34 14.62
C PHE A 211 -25.56 12.72 13.35
N VAL A 212 -24.45 13.43 13.52
CA VAL A 212 -23.49 13.75 12.45
C VAL A 212 -22.08 13.55 12.97
N CYS A 213 -21.21 12.87 12.21
CA CYS A 213 -19.80 12.72 12.57
C CYS A 213 -18.83 13.14 11.47
N PHE A 214 -17.66 13.58 11.90
CA PHE A 214 -16.55 13.98 11.03
C PHE A 214 -15.24 14.09 11.82
N SER A 215 -14.11 14.09 11.11
CA SER A 215 -12.76 14.27 11.67
C SER A 215 -12.16 15.58 11.19
N PHE A 216 -11.50 16.32 12.08
CA PHE A 216 -11.01 17.67 11.78
C PHE A 216 -9.83 17.67 10.78
N TYR A 217 -8.94 16.68 10.89
CA TYR A 217 -7.80 16.53 9.98
C TYR A 217 -8.20 16.34 8.51
N LYS A 218 -9.43 15.89 8.22
CA LYS A 218 -9.95 15.79 6.84
C LYS A 218 -10.37 17.14 6.27
N ILE A 219 -10.62 18.14 7.12
CA ILE A 219 -11.04 19.49 6.71
C ILE A 219 -9.80 20.38 6.51
N PHE A 220 -8.89 20.37 7.48
CA PHE A 220 -7.75 21.30 7.53
C PHE A 220 -6.44 20.67 8.01
N GLY A 221 -6.31 19.33 7.99
CA GLY A 221 -5.05 18.61 8.18
C GLY A 221 -4.52 18.48 9.62
N TYR A 222 -4.55 19.54 10.42
CA TYR A 222 -4.06 19.55 11.80
C TYR A 222 -5.13 20.07 12.76
N PRO A 223 -5.32 19.48 13.95
CA PRO A 223 -4.65 18.29 14.47
C PRO A 223 -5.30 16.97 14.04
N THR A 224 -4.51 15.91 14.06
CA THR A 224 -4.99 14.52 13.97
C THR A 224 -5.46 14.04 15.34
N GLY A 225 -6.22 12.93 15.37
CA GLY A 225 -6.67 12.32 16.63
C GLY A 225 -7.88 13.00 17.28
N ILE A 226 -8.53 13.94 16.59
CA ILE A 226 -9.74 14.61 17.05
C ILE A 226 -10.80 14.77 15.95
N GLY A 227 -12.06 14.66 16.34
CA GLY A 227 -13.23 15.00 15.56
C GLY A 227 -14.41 15.32 16.45
N ALA A 228 -15.60 15.27 15.88
CA ALA A 228 -16.83 15.58 16.60
C ALA A 228 -17.94 14.57 16.30
N LEU A 229 -18.72 14.31 17.33
CA LEU A 229 -20.10 13.83 17.23
C LEU A 229 -21.02 15.00 17.52
N VAL A 230 -21.83 15.38 16.54
CA VAL A 230 -22.89 16.38 16.71
C VAL A 230 -24.20 15.64 16.86
N LEU A 231 -24.91 15.88 17.96
CA LEU A 231 -26.14 15.16 18.30
C LEU A 231 -27.22 16.10 18.82
N LYS A 232 -28.49 15.74 18.59
CA LYS A 232 -29.64 16.48 19.13
C LYS A 232 -29.71 16.43 20.66
N SER A 233 -30.31 17.45 21.28
CA SER A 233 -30.56 17.52 22.73
C SER A 233 -31.27 16.28 23.27
N GLU A 234 -32.33 15.82 22.61
CA GLU A 234 -33.06 14.60 23.00
C GLU A 234 -32.18 13.34 22.96
N CYS A 235 -31.26 13.27 22.00
CA CYS A 235 -30.32 12.17 21.87
C CYS A 235 -29.22 12.23 22.93
N LEU A 236 -28.78 13.43 23.32
CA LEU A 236 -27.85 13.63 24.44
C LEU A 236 -28.48 13.18 25.77
N ASP A 237 -29.72 13.57 26.04
CA ASP A 237 -30.44 13.16 27.25
C ASP A 237 -30.63 11.64 27.30
N GLN A 238 -31.00 11.05 26.16
CA GLN A 238 -31.11 9.60 26.02
C GLN A 238 -29.76 8.93 26.28
N ALA A 239 -28.67 9.41 25.66
CA ALA A 239 -27.32 8.89 25.82
C ALA A 239 -26.86 8.90 27.29
N LEU A 240 -27.08 10.00 28.01
CA LEU A 240 -26.73 10.12 29.43
C LEU A 240 -27.49 9.13 30.32
N LYS A 241 -28.80 8.95 30.07
CA LYS A 241 -29.63 7.98 30.82
C LYS A 241 -29.13 6.55 30.67
N VAL A 242 -28.62 6.23 29.48
CA VAL A 242 -28.32 4.84 29.12
C VAL A 242 -26.82 4.50 29.27
N LYS A 243 -25.93 5.48 29.35
CA LYS A 243 -24.47 5.30 29.48
C LYS A 243 -24.10 4.49 30.72
N LYS A 244 -23.40 3.36 30.54
CA LYS A 244 -22.99 2.45 31.63
C LYS A 244 -21.57 2.70 32.13
N TYR A 245 -20.60 2.80 31.24
CA TYR A 245 -19.22 3.16 31.58
C TYR A 245 -19.10 4.66 31.91
N PHE A 246 -18.15 5.04 32.76
CA PHE A 246 -17.78 6.44 33.01
C PHE A 246 -16.31 6.54 33.41
N GLY A 247 -15.63 7.60 32.96
CA GLY A 247 -14.31 8.00 33.44
C GLY A 247 -14.36 9.21 34.37
N GLY A 248 -13.20 9.61 34.89
CA GLY A 248 -13.04 10.89 35.58
C GLY A 248 -13.45 12.05 34.69
N GLY A 249 -13.90 13.17 35.26
CA GLY A 249 -14.38 14.32 34.48
C GLY A 249 -15.84 14.21 34.02
N ALA A 250 -16.36 13.01 33.73
CA ALA A 250 -17.74 12.76 33.28
C ALA A 250 -18.75 12.50 34.42
N VAL A 251 -18.27 12.19 35.62
CA VAL A 251 -19.07 11.84 36.80
C VAL A 251 -19.04 12.97 37.84
N GLN A 252 -20.18 13.22 38.49
CA GLN A 252 -20.30 14.14 39.63
C GLN A 252 -20.15 13.41 40.97
N MET A 253 -20.72 12.21 41.05
CA MET A 253 -20.68 11.37 42.24
C MET A 253 -20.68 9.91 41.83
N ASN A 254 -19.85 9.09 42.47
CA ASN A 254 -19.95 7.64 42.48
C ASN A 254 -19.72 7.13 43.89
N THR A 255 -20.36 6.02 44.24
CA THR A 255 -20.16 5.38 45.55
C THR A 255 -19.11 4.27 45.45
N VAL A 256 -18.48 3.95 46.59
CA VAL A 256 -17.39 2.97 46.67
C VAL A 256 -17.92 1.53 46.67
N HIS A 257 -18.93 1.26 47.50
CA HIS A 257 -19.44 -0.09 47.73
C HIS A 257 -20.76 -0.37 46.97
N GLU A 258 -21.56 0.67 46.74
CA GLU A 258 -22.79 0.56 45.97
C GLU A 258 -22.53 0.86 44.48
N ARG A 259 -23.35 0.33 43.57
CA ARG A 259 -23.25 0.65 42.13
C ARG A 259 -24.07 1.90 41.77
N LYS A 260 -23.92 2.99 42.54
CA LYS A 260 -24.60 4.27 42.30
C LYS A 260 -23.66 5.28 41.68
N LYS A 261 -24.15 6.02 40.69
CA LYS A 261 -23.43 7.10 40.02
C LYS A 261 -24.37 8.21 39.57
N VAL A 262 -23.85 9.42 39.47
CA VAL A 262 -24.50 10.59 38.87
C VAL A 262 -23.53 11.17 37.84
N LEU A 263 -23.92 11.17 36.56
CA LEU A 263 -23.13 11.77 35.49
C LEU A 263 -23.31 13.29 35.49
N LYS A 264 -22.31 14.03 34.99
CA LYS A 264 -22.48 15.45 34.70
C LYS A 264 -23.60 15.66 33.67
N MET A 265 -24.34 16.74 33.84
CA MET A 265 -25.31 17.21 32.86
C MET A 265 -24.59 17.70 31.60
N GLY A 266 -25.22 17.52 30.44
CA GLY A 266 -24.68 18.00 29.17
C GLY A 266 -23.62 17.06 28.55
N VAL A 267 -22.84 17.62 27.62
CA VAL A 267 -21.86 16.85 26.82
C VAL A 267 -20.72 16.30 27.68
N GLU A 268 -20.42 16.96 28.79
CA GLU A 268 -19.38 16.58 29.74
C GLU A 268 -19.63 15.17 30.31
N GLY A 269 -20.90 14.75 30.47
CA GLY A 269 -21.23 13.39 30.90
C GLY A 269 -20.88 12.31 29.86
N LEU A 270 -20.65 12.69 28.61
CA LEU A 270 -20.23 11.78 27.52
C LEU A 270 -18.71 11.78 27.30
N GLU A 271 -17.98 12.75 27.83
CA GLU A 271 -16.54 12.94 27.61
C GLU A 271 -15.73 12.38 28.79
N ASP A 272 -15.31 11.13 28.67
CA ASP A 272 -14.56 10.43 29.71
C ASP A 272 -13.09 10.87 29.75
N GLY A 273 -12.62 11.27 30.93
CA GLY A 273 -11.25 11.68 31.17
C GLY A 273 -10.95 13.12 30.75
N THR A 274 -9.66 13.46 30.74
CA THR A 274 -9.21 14.76 30.25
C THR A 274 -9.26 14.76 28.72
N LEU A 275 -10.04 15.67 28.14
CA LEU A 275 -10.07 15.90 26.70
C LEU A 275 -8.68 16.30 26.16
N PRO A 276 -8.38 16.05 24.87
CA PRO A 276 -7.17 16.56 24.21
C PRO A 276 -7.29 18.08 23.97
N TYR A 277 -7.37 18.86 25.04
CA TYR A 277 -7.74 20.28 25.02
C TYR A 277 -6.80 21.14 24.15
N GLN A 278 -5.50 20.84 24.12
CA GLN A 278 -4.56 21.54 23.23
C GLN A 278 -4.88 21.30 21.74
N GLN A 279 -5.32 20.08 21.37
CA GLN A 279 -5.77 19.79 20.01
C GLN A 279 -7.11 20.47 19.72
N ILE A 280 -8.01 20.56 20.70
CA ILE A 280 -9.25 21.35 20.58
C ILE A 280 -8.91 22.81 20.28
N PHE A 281 -7.95 23.41 20.99
CA PHE A 281 -7.56 24.82 20.78
C PHE A 281 -6.95 25.02 19.39
N ALA A 282 -6.02 24.13 18.99
CA ALA A 282 -5.44 24.13 17.66
C ALA A 282 -6.49 24.04 16.54
N SER A 283 -7.57 23.30 16.76
CA SER A 283 -8.66 23.14 15.79
C SER A 283 -9.41 24.46 15.53
N ILE A 284 -9.45 25.38 16.50
CA ILE A 284 -10.07 26.70 16.32
C ILE A 284 -9.36 27.47 15.21
N HIS A 285 -8.02 27.39 15.14
CA HIS A 285 -7.24 28.03 14.08
C HIS A 285 -7.48 27.38 12.72
N GLY A 286 -7.68 26.06 12.66
CA GLY A 286 -8.09 25.37 11.44
C GLY A 286 -9.47 25.84 10.92
N PHE A 287 -10.46 25.97 11.81
CA PHE A 287 -11.75 26.54 11.44
C PHE A 287 -11.65 28.01 11.00
N ASN A 288 -10.78 28.82 11.63
CA ASN A 288 -10.53 30.19 11.22
C ASN A 288 -9.93 30.26 9.81
N PHE A 289 -8.95 29.41 9.52
CA PHE A 289 -8.32 29.34 8.20
C PHE A 289 -9.34 29.02 7.11
N ILE A 290 -10.17 27.98 7.31
CA ILE A 290 -11.24 27.62 6.37
C ILE A 290 -12.30 28.72 6.24
N GLN A 291 -12.65 29.39 7.36
CA GLN A 291 -13.61 30.49 7.35
C GLN A 291 -13.10 31.68 6.51
N ASN A 292 -11.81 32.00 6.58
CA ASN A 292 -11.18 33.08 5.82
C ASN A 292 -11.17 32.80 4.31
N ILE A 293 -10.92 31.56 3.91
CA ILE A 293 -10.91 31.14 2.50
C ILE A 293 -12.34 31.02 1.94
N ASN A 294 -13.30 30.69 2.81
CA ASN A 294 -14.70 30.36 2.51
C ASN A 294 -14.86 28.97 1.85
N ILE A 295 -15.53 28.07 2.58
CA ILE A 295 -15.77 26.67 2.18
C ILE A 295 -16.58 26.51 0.87
N TYR A 296 -17.44 27.48 0.52
CA TYR A 296 -18.16 27.44 -0.76
C TYR A 296 -17.21 27.65 -1.94
N ARG A 297 -16.21 28.52 -1.79
CA ARG A 297 -15.16 28.72 -2.80
C ARG A 297 -14.30 27.47 -2.93
N ILE A 298 -13.97 26.81 -1.81
CA ILE A 298 -13.26 25.53 -1.78
C ILE A 298 -14.02 24.47 -2.59
N SER A 299 -15.31 24.30 -2.33
CA SER A 299 -16.17 23.33 -3.03
C SER A 299 -16.14 23.53 -4.55
N GLN A 300 -16.40 24.76 -5.02
CA GLN A 300 -16.40 25.06 -6.45
C GLN A 300 -15.02 24.90 -7.10
N TYR A 301 -13.96 25.36 -6.42
CA TYR A 301 -12.61 25.28 -6.94
C TYR A 301 -12.14 23.83 -7.08
N THR A 302 -12.25 23.04 -6.01
CA THR A 302 -11.83 21.63 -6.01
C THR A 302 -12.65 20.79 -6.98
N PHE A 303 -13.95 21.07 -7.12
CA PHE A 303 -14.78 20.46 -8.18
C PHE A 303 -14.26 20.82 -9.58
N SER A 304 -13.88 22.07 -9.83
CA SER A 304 -13.37 22.50 -11.15
C SER A 304 -12.04 21.80 -11.52
N LEU A 305 -11.16 21.57 -10.54
CA LEU A 305 -9.92 20.82 -10.72
C LEU A 305 -10.21 19.35 -11.05
N ALA A 306 -11.09 18.71 -10.28
CA ALA A 306 -11.47 17.32 -10.52
C ALA A 306 -12.18 17.17 -11.88
N GLN A 307 -13.05 18.09 -12.27
CA GLN A 307 -13.69 18.08 -13.59
C GLN A 307 -12.65 18.23 -14.72
N LYS A 308 -11.66 19.11 -14.57
CA LYS A 308 -10.58 19.28 -15.55
C LYS A 308 -9.75 18.00 -15.68
N CYS A 309 -9.31 17.44 -14.56
CA CYS A 309 -8.54 16.19 -14.54
C CYS A 309 -9.35 15.03 -15.14
N TYR A 310 -10.63 14.90 -14.80
CA TYR A 310 -11.52 13.90 -15.40
C TYR A 310 -11.60 14.02 -16.92
N LYS A 311 -11.77 15.25 -17.45
CA LYS A 311 -11.80 15.50 -18.90
C LYS A 311 -10.48 15.12 -19.56
N GLU A 312 -9.33 15.44 -18.95
CA GLU A 312 -8.01 15.09 -19.51
C GLU A 312 -7.73 13.59 -19.47
N LEU A 313 -8.04 12.91 -18.35
CA LEU A 313 -7.94 11.45 -18.22
C LEU A 313 -8.81 10.72 -19.25
N LYS A 314 -10.02 11.24 -19.51
CA LYS A 314 -10.95 10.68 -20.49
C LYS A 314 -10.42 10.74 -21.94
N MET A 315 -9.48 11.64 -22.23
CA MET A 315 -8.87 11.80 -23.55
C MET A 315 -7.63 10.93 -23.76
N LEU A 316 -7.25 10.10 -22.79
CA LEU A 316 -6.10 9.21 -22.90
C LEU A 316 -6.51 7.89 -23.57
N PHE A 317 -6.08 7.72 -24.82
CA PHE A 317 -6.31 6.53 -25.64
C PHE A 317 -4.99 5.97 -26.14
N TYR A 318 -4.91 4.66 -26.24
CA TYR A 318 -3.87 3.95 -26.96
C TYR A 318 -4.03 4.13 -28.48
N SER A 319 -2.96 3.84 -29.23
CA SER A 319 -2.98 3.95 -30.71
C SER A 319 -3.98 3.02 -31.39
N ASN A 320 -4.40 1.94 -30.73
CA ASN A 320 -5.46 1.04 -31.20
C ASN A 320 -6.89 1.52 -30.87
N GLY A 321 -7.04 2.69 -30.25
CA GLY A 321 -8.32 3.26 -29.88
C GLY A 321 -8.88 2.79 -28.52
N ASN A 322 -8.21 1.87 -27.81
CA ASN A 322 -8.63 1.49 -26.46
C ASN A 322 -8.36 2.63 -25.46
N PRO A 323 -9.27 2.90 -24.50
CA PRO A 323 -9.03 3.89 -23.46
C PRO A 323 -8.00 3.41 -22.46
N LEU A 324 -7.18 4.33 -21.95
CA LEU A 324 -6.23 4.04 -20.86
C LEU A 324 -6.95 3.89 -19.51
N ILE A 325 -8.05 4.61 -19.32
CA ILE A 325 -8.71 4.79 -18.02
C ILE A 325 -10.10 4.17 -18.05
N LEU A 326 -10.38 3.27 -17.09
CA LEU A 326 -11.71 2.77 -16.79
C LEU A 326 -12.25 3.47 -15.52
N PHE A 327 -13.22 4.35 -15.67
CA PHE A 327 -13.76 5.12 -14.54
C PHE A 327 -14.74 4.32 -13.67
N ASN A 328 -14.55 4.40 -12.35
CA ASN A 328 -15.45 3.83 -11.34
C ASN A 328 -16.28 4.95 -10.70
N LEU A 329 -17.08 5.61 -11.51
CA LEU A 329 -17.86 6.79 -11.13
C LEU A 329 -19.35 6.56 -11.41
N SER A 330 -20.22 7.21 -10.63
CA SER A 330 -21.65 7.24 -10.96
C SER A 330 -22.01 8.42 -11.87
N ASN A 331 -21.21 9.49 -11.85
CA ASN A 331 -21.52 10.77 -12.49
C ASN A 331 -20.31 11.27 -13.31
N ASN A 332 -20.57 12.06 -14.35
CA ASN A 332 -19.55 12.57 -15.29
C ASN A 332 -19.06 13.99 -14.94
N PHE A 333 -18.99 14.34 -13.65
CA PHE A 333 -18.60 15.69 -13.17
C PHE A 333 -19.40 16.84 -13.80
N LEU A 334 -20.71 16.65 -14.00
CA LEU A 334 -21.59 17.68 -14.60
C LEU A 334 -22.04 18.74 -13.59
N ASP A 335 -22.26 18.34 -12.34
CA ASP A 335 -22.85 19.21 -11.31
C ASP A 335 -22.11 19.08 -9.97
N PRO A 336 -21.58 20.19 -9.40
CA PRO A 336 -20.93 20.17 -8.09
C PRO A 336 -21.86 19.77 -6.94
N ARG A 337 -23.19 19.81 -7.12
CA ARG A 337 -24.16 19.38 -6.11
C ARG A 337 -24.23 17.85 -5.97
N THR A 338 -23.92 17.12 -7.04
CA THR A 338 -24.05 15.65 -7.08
C THR A 338 -22.70 14.92 -7.07
N GLN A 339 -21.59 15.64 -7.30
CA GLN A 339 -20.24 15.09 -7.37
C GLN A 339 -19.25 15.96 -6.59
N GLY A 340 -18.43 15.33 -5.76
CA GLY A 340 -17.30 15.93 -5.05
C GLY A 340 -15.98 15.82 -5.82
N PRO A 341 -14.89 16.36 -5.26
CA PRO A 341 -13.59 16.46 -5.94
C PRO A 341 -12.77 15.15 -5.86
N ILE A 342 -13.41 14.00 -6.10
CA ILE A 342 -12.79 12.67 -6.06
C ILE A 342 -13.01 11.98 -7.40
N ILE A 343 -11.93 11.50 -8.02
CA ILE A 343 -11.96 10.67 -9.23
C ILE A 343 -11.49 9.27 -8.84
N ASN A 344 -12.25 8.24 -9.24
CA ASN A 344 -11.88 6.84 -9.03
C ASN A 344 -11.82 6.11 -10.38
N PHE A 345 -10.78 5.32 -10.59
CA PHE A 345 -10.59 4.57 -11.83
C PHE A 345 -9.65 3.38 -11.66
N ASN A 346 -9.64 2.51 -12.66
CA ASN A 346 -8.59 1.54 -12.92
C ASN A 346 -7.89 1.90 -14.25
N ILE A 347 -6.65 1.44 -14.42
CA ILE A 347 -5.91 1.60 -15.66
C ILE A 347 -6.05 0.32 -16.48
N LEU A 348 -6.17 0.46 -17.80
CA LEU A 348 -6.21 -0.64 -18.75
C LEU A 348 -4.88 -0.72 -19.51
N ASN A 349 -4.49 -1.93 -19.89
CA ASN A 349 -3.38 -2.20 -20.79
C ASN A 349 -3.80 -1.96 -22.25
N PHE A 350 -2.82 -1.98 -23.16
CA PHE A 350 -3.06 -1.83 -24.60
C PHE A 350 -4.12 -2.80 -25.16
N ASP A 351 -4.10 -4.04 -24.68
CA ASP A 351 -5.05 -5.10 -25.08
C ASP A 351 -6.43 -5.00 -24.41
N GLY A 352 -6.65 -3.98 -23.56
CA GLY A 352 -7.89 -3.76 -22.84
C GLY A 352 -8.01 -4.53 -21.51
N THR A 353 -7.01 -5.33 -21.12
CA THR A 353 -6.97 -6.00 -19.81
C THR A 353 -6.66 -5.01 -18.68
N HIS A 354 -6.91 -5.38 -17.43
CA HIS A 354 -6.59 -4.51 -16.30
C HIS A 354 -5.08 -4.44 -16.04
N ALA A 355 -4.57 -3.22 -15.88
CA ALA A 355 -3.28 -2.97 -15.27
C ALA A 355 -3.43 -2.91 -13.75
N GLY A 356 -2.55 -3.60 -13.02
CA GLY A 356 -2.51 -3.55 -11.56
C GLY A 356 -2.25 -2.13 -11.06
N PHE A 357 -2.98 -1.70 -10.02
CA PHE A 357 -2.84 -0.35 -9.48
C PHE A 357 -1.50 -0.11 -8.76
N SER A 358 -0.77 -1.16 -8.37
CA SER A 358 0.54 -1.06 -7.70
C SER A 358 1.58 -0.48 -8.64
N LYS A 359 1.52 -0.81 -9.94
CA LYS A 359 2.39 -0.21 -10.95
C LYS A 359 2.23 1.31 -10.98
N PHE A 360 0.98 1.77 -11.05
CA PHE A 360 0.69 3.21 -11.02
C PHE A 360 1.11 3.86 -9.70
N ALA A 361 0.83 3.22 -8.57
CA ALA A 361 1.24 3.74 -7.26
C ALA A 361 2.77 3.88 -7.13
N ASN A 362 3.53 2.91 -7.62
CA ASN A 362 4.99 2.94 -7.64
C ASN A 362 5.51 4.07 -8.54
N LEU A 363 4.97 4.20 -9.77
CA LEU A 363 5.29 5.31 -10.66
C LEU A 363 5.00 6.66 -10.01
N CYS A 364 3.81 6.83 -9.41
CA CYS A 364 3.48 8.02 -8.66
C CYS A 364 4.49 8.31 -7.54
N SER A 365 4.87 7.29 -6.75
CA SER A 365 5.85 7.45 -5.67
C SER A 365 7.23 7.89 -6.16
N VAL A 366 7.68 7.41 -7.32
CA VAL A 366 8.99 7.79 -7.91
C VAL A 366 8.97 9.25 -8.40
N HIS A 367 7.80 9.75 -8.79
CA HIS A 367 7.61 11.12 -9.30
C HIS A 367 7.01 12.07 -8.25
N ASN A 368 7.11 11.74 -6.96
CA ASN A 368 6.60 12.57 -5.86
C ASN A 368 5.10 12.91 -5.99
N ILE A 369 4.31 11.99 -6.52
CA ILE A 369 2.86 12.07 -6.62
C ILE A 369 2.23 11.17 -5.55
N HIS A 370 1.44 11.75 -4.66
CA HIS A 370 0.76 11.02 -3.59
C HIS A 370 -0.67 10.74 -3.99
N VAL A 371 -0.98 9.46 -4.19
CA VAL A 371 -2.32 8.96 -4.54
C VAL A 371 -2.73 7.86 -3.57
N ARG A 372 -4.00 7.47 -3.58
CA ARG A 372 -4.48 6.32 -2.80
C ARG A 372 -4.88 5.19 -3.71
N VAL A 373 -4.57 3.96 -3.32
CA VAL A 373 -4.99 2.73 -4.00
C VAL A 373 -5.70 1.76 -3.04
N GLY A 374 -6.46 0.81 -3.59
CA GLY A 374 -7.20 -0.23 -2.86
C GLY A 374 -8.71 0.01 -2.83
N CYS A 375 -9.39 -0.42 -1.76
CA CYS A 375 -10.84 -0.24 -1.59
C CYS A 375 -11.24 0.91 -0.64
N PHE A 376 -10.27 1.72 -0.17
CA PHE A 376 -10.50 2.95 0.62
C PHE A 376 -11.37 2.79 1.88
N CYS A 377 -11.31 1.64 2.54
CA CYS A 377 -12.21 1.32 3.67
C CYS A 377 -13.70 1.46 3.29
N ASN A 378 -14.05 1.14 2.05
CA ASN A 378 -15.41 1.14 1.52
C ASN A 378 -15.59 -0.08 0.61
N ILE A 379 -15.66 -1.25 1.24
CA ILE A 379 -15.69 -2.53 0.53
C ILE A 379 -16.95 -2.68 -0.33
N GLY A 380 -18.10 -2.14 0.09
CA GLY A 380 -19.33 -2.26 -0.69
C GLY A 380 -19.36 -1.37 -1.93
N ALA A 381 -18.74 -0.17 -1.89
CA ALA A 381 -18.50 0.60 -3.12
C ALA A 381 -17.49 -0.11 -4.03
N CYS A 382 -16.39 -0.62 -3.46
CA CYS A 382 -15.37 -1.38 -4.19
C CYS A 382 -16.01 -2.59 -4.91
N ALA A 383 -16.78 -3.40 -4.20
CA ALA A 383 -17.49 -4.55 -4.74
C ALA A 383 -18.52 -4.16 -5.81
N ARG A 384 -19.24 -3.04 -5.62
CA ARG A 384 -20.19 -2.54 -6.62
C ARG A 384 -19.48 -2.19 -7.94
N TYR A 385 -18.39 -1.43 -7.88
CA TYR A 385 -17.71 -0.93 -9.09
C TYR A 385 -16.82 -1.99 -9.76
N LEU A 386 -16.24 -2.89 -8.98
CA LEU A 386 -15.40 -3.99 -9.50
C LEU A 386 -16.20 -5.28 -9.76
N ASN A 387 -17.52 -5.24 -9.53
CA ASN A 387 -18.46 -6.36 -9.72
C ASN A 387 -18.07 -7.62 -8.93
N PHE A 388 -17.71 -7.44 -7.66
CA PHE A 388 -17.46 -8.53 -6.72
C PHE A 388 -18.71 -8.90 -5.91
N LYS A 389 -18.83 -10.18 -5.61
CA LYS A 389 -19.77 -10.73 -4.62
C LYS A 389 -19.01 -11.07 -3.33
N ASP A 390 -19.76 -11.27 -2.25
CA ASP A 390 -19.17 -11.62 -0.94
C ASP A 390 -18.28 -12.88 -1.02
N LYS A 391 -18.68 -13.89 -1.80
CA LYS A 391 -17.87 -15.09 -2.05
C LYS A 391 -16.55 -14.78 -2.74
N ASP A 392 -16.53 -13.82 -3.68
CA ASP A 392 -15.29 -13.43 -4.35
C ASP A 392 -14.34 -12.75 -3.35
N ILE A 393 -14.87 -11.94 -2.43
CA ILE A 393 -14.07 -11.30 -1.37
C ILE A 393 -13.46 -12.36 -0.45
N GLU A 394 -14.23 -13.37 -0.04
CA GLU A 394 -13.73 -14.49 0.77
C GLU A 394 -12.67 -15.32 0.04
N SER A 395 -12.91 -15.65 -1.24
CA SER A 395 -11.94 -16.38 -2.07
C SER A 395 -10.65 -15.59 -2.29
N ASN A 396 -10.74 -14.27 -2.51
CA ASN A 396 -9.58 -13.40 -2.62
C ASN A 396 -8.74 -13.44 -1.33
N PHE A 397 -9.38 -13.39 -0.16
CA PHE A 397 -8.70 -13.52 1.13
C PHE A 397 -8.02 -14.88 1.30
N GLN A 398 -8.70 -15.97 0.92
CA GLN A 398 -8.13 -17.32 0.94
C GLN A 398 -6.93 -17.47 0.00
N ALA A 399 -6.91 -16.74 -1.11
CA ALA A 399 -5.77 -16.64 -2.02
C ALA A 399 -4.61 -15.77 -1.45
N GLY A 400 -4.78 -15.19 -0.25
CA GLY A 400 -3.79 -14.40 0.46
C GLY A 400 -4.00 -12.88 0.39
N HIS A 401 -5.09 -12.39 -0.22
CA HIS A 401 -5.34 -10.96 -0.36
C HIS A 401 -5.75 -10.31 0.96
N THR A 402 -5.11 -9.20 1.31
CA THR A 402 -5.42 -8.37 2.47
C THR A 402 -5.35 -6.89 2.10
N CYS A 403 -6.07 -6.05 2.83
CA CYS A 403 -6.08 -4.61 2.55
C CYS A 403 -4.69 -4.01 2.75
N GLY A 404 -4.11 -3.48 1.68
CA GLY A 404 -2.78 -2.85 1.70
C GLY A 404 -1.62 -3.79 1.42
N ASP A 405 -1.88 -5.02 0.96
CA ASP A 405 -0.85 -5.86 0.36
C ASP A 405 -0.45 -5.39 -1.05
N ASN A 406 0.45 -6.15 -1.67
CA ASN A 406 0.93 -5.90 -3.04
C ASN A 406 0.15 -6.72 -4.09
N MET A 407 -0.94 -7.41 -3.71
CA MET A 407 -1.77 -8.16 -4.66
C MET A 407 -2.88 -7.26 -5.17
N ASP A 408 -2.70 -6.75 -6.38
CA ASP A 408 -3.64 -5.84 -7.03
C ASP A 408 -4.48 -6.50 -8.13
N LEU A 409 -4.08 -7.69 -8.60
CA LEU A 409 -4.78 -8.50 -9.59
C LEU A 409 -4.87 -9.96 -9.13
N LEU A 410 -6.03 -10.59 -9.32
CA LEU A 410 -6.22 -12.04 -9.23
C LEU A 410 -6.96 -12.51 -10.48
N ASP A 411 -6.40 -13.46 -11.21
CA ASP A 411 -6.94 -13.96 -12.49
C ASP A 411 -7.31 -12.83 -13.47
N GLY A 412 -6.47 -11.78 -13.53
CA GLY A 412 -6.67 -10.60 -14.37
C GLY A 412 -7.76 -9.62 -13.89
N ARG A 413 -8.39 -9.87 -12.75
CA ARG A 413 -9.38 -8.97 -12.13
C ARG A 413 -8.74 -8.07 -11.07
N PRO A 414 -9.03 -6.76 -11.07
CA PRO A 414 -8.46 -5.83 -10.10
C PRO A 414 -9.08 -6.01 -8.72
N LEU A 415 -8.25 -6.16 -7.68
CA LEU A 415 -8.69 -6.32 -6.29
C LEU A 415 -8.99 -4.99 -5.57
N GLY A 416 -8.87 -3.88 -6.30
CA GLY A 416 -9.04 -2.52 -5.81
C GLY A 416 -8.91 -1.52 -6.96
N SER A 417 -8.90 -0.23 -6.64
CA SER A 417 -8.80 0.82 -7.66
C SER A 417 -7.89 1.96 -7.22
N ILE A 418 -7.77 3.00 -8.06
CA ILE A 418 -7.00 4.21 -7.83
C ILE A 418 -7.98 5.34 -7.51
N ARG A 419 -7.67 6.13 -6.48
CA ARG A 419 -8.44 7.32 -6.10
C ARG A 419 -7.55 8.56 -6.08
N LEU A 420 -7.97 9.56 -6.84
CA LEU A 420 -7.46 10.93 -6.79
C LEU A 420 -8.47 11.79 -6.05
N SER A 421 -7.98 12.66 -5.16
CA SER A 421 -8.83 13.57 -4.41
C SER A 421 -8.15 14.92 -4.19
N PHE A 422 -8.84 15.99 -4.60
CA PHE A 422 -8.29 17.34 -4.66
C PHE A 422 -8.67 18.16 -3.41
N GLY A 423 -7.66 18.83 -2.84
CA GLY A 423 -7.80 19.84 -1.80
C GLY A 423 -7.66 21.26 -2.35
N TYR A 424 -7.93 22.26 -1.52
CA TYR A 424 -7.88 23.69 -1.91
C TYR A 424 -6.47 24.22 -2.18
N TYR A 425 -5.43 23.48 -1.80
CA TYR A 425 -4.02 23.76 -2.11
C TYR A 425 -3.54 23.18 -3.45
N ASN A 426 -4.34 22.32 -4.09
CA ASN A 426 -4.00 21.81 -5.42
C ASN A 426 -4.20 22.89 -6.49
N ASN A 427 -3.52 22.75 -7.62
CA ASN A 427 -3.69 23.62 -8.77
C ASN A 427 -3.58 22.84 -10.10
N LYS A 428 -3.66 23.56 -11.23
CA LYS A 428 -3.60 22.94 -12.57
C LYS A 428 -2.25 22.27 -12.88
N LYS A 429 -1.16 22.66 -12.22
CA LYS A 429 0.17 22.03 -12.41
C LYS A 429 0.16 20.59 -11.92
N ASP A 430 -0.50 20.33 -10.79
CA ASP A 430 -0.65 18.96 -10.23
C ASP A 430 -1.33 18.02 -11.23
N ILE A 431 -2.34 18.52 -11.96
CA ILE A 431 -3.04 17.76 -13.00
C ILE A 431 -2.08 17.47 -14.18
N ARG A 432 -1.33 18.48 -14.65
CA ARG A 432 -0.40 18.30 -15.78
C ARG A 432 0.67 17.25 -15.46
N ILE A 433 1.28 17.30 -14.27
CA ILE A 433 2.30 16.34 -13.83
C ILE A 433 1.74 14.90 -13.89
N LEU A 434 0.51 14.70 -13.41
CA LEU A 434 -0.15 13.40 -13.46
C LEU A 434 -0.39 12.93 -14.91
N ILE A 435 -0.92 13.80 -15.77
CA ILE A 435 -1.23 13.46 -17.16
C ILE A 435 0.04 13.17 -17.96
N GLU A 436 1.09 13.96 -17.78
CA GLU A 436 2.41 13.74 -18.40
C GLU A 436 3.01 12.41 -17.97
N LEU A 437 2.87 12.02 -16.69
CA LEU A 437 3.30 10.71 -16.19
C LEU A 437 2.54 9.58 -16.90
N LEU A 438 1.22 9.67 -16.99
CA LEU A 438 0.42 8.65 -17.68
C LEU A 438 0.77 8.55 -19.17
N GLN A 439 0.91 9.68 -19.86
CA GLN A 439 1.32 9.71 -21.26
C GLN A 439 2.71 9.09 -21.48
N LYS A 440 3.68 9.44 -20.63
CA LYS A 440 5.05 8.94 -20.72
C LYS A 440 5.12 7.43 -20.55
N TYR A 441 4.56 6.88 -19.46
CA TYR A 441 4.77 5.49 -19.09
C TYR A 441 3.76 4.51 -19.67
N TYR A 442 2.55 4.96 -20.04
CA TYR A 442 1.55 4.07 -20.62
C TYR A 442 1.38 4.25 -22.14
N LEU A 443 1.40 5.49 -22.66
CA LEU A 443 1.11 5.74 -24.08
C LEU A 443 2.37 5.78 -24.95
N ASN A 444 3.45 6.43 -24.50
CA ASN A 444 4.63 6.71 -25.34
C ASN A 444 5.68 5.58 -25.36
N ASN A 445 5.76 4.77 -24.30
CA ASN A 445 6.66 3.60 -24.25
C ASN A 445 6.27 2.48 -25.25
N GLN A 446 5.20 2.65 -26.03
CA GLN A 446 4.75 1.66 -27.02
C GLN A 446 5.49 1.73 -28.36
N LEU A 447 6.25 2.79 -28.63
CA LEU A 447 7.08 2.90 -29.84
C LEU A 447 8.27 1.93 -29.88
N MET A 448 8.56 1.23 -28.77
CA MET A 448 9.62 0.20 -28.69
C MET A 448 9.12 -1.24 -28.96
N ASN A 449 7.81 -1.45 -29.15
CA ASN A 449 7.23 -2.80 -29.31
C ASN A 449 6.80 -3.17 -30.74
N PHE A 450 7.30 -2.46 -31.76
CA PHE A 450 7.07 -2.82 -33.16
C PHE A 450 8.37 -2.86 -33.97
N THR A 451 9.15 -3.94 -33.78
CA THR A 451 9.92 -4.55 -34.87
C THR A 451 9.80 -6.07 -34.76
N LYS A 452 8.77 -6.61 -35.42
CA LYS A 452 8.75 -8.00 -35.88
C LYS A 452 9.70 -8.09 -37.08
N ASP A 453 10.35 -9.26 -37.20
CA ASP A 453 11.17 -9.72 -38.33
C ASP A 453 12.68 -9.43 -38.29
N CYS A 454 13.34 -9.90 -37.23
CA CYS A 454 14.67 -10.55 -37.27
C CYS A 454 14.85 -11.29 -35.95
N SER A 455 15.29 -12.55 -35.95
CA SER A 455 15.72 -13.23 -34.72
C SER A 455 16.91 -12.45 -34.14
N PRO A 456 16.81 -11.84 -32.94
CA PRO A 456 17.91 -11.06 -32.41
C PRO A 456 19.09 -11.99 -32.07
N LEU A 457 20.28 -11.60 -32.52
CA LEU A 457 21.53 -12.29 -32.23
C LEU A 457 22.10 -11.76 -30.91
N ILE A 458 22.51 -12.67 -30.02
CA ILE A 458 23.14 -12.32 -28.74
C ILE A 458 24.46 -13.07 -28.54
N SER A 459 25.40 -12.49 -27.78
CA SER A 459 26.70 -13.11 -27.50
C SER A 459 26.92 -13.31 -26.00
N LEU A 460 27.49 -14.45 -25.59
CA LEU A 460 27.78 -14.73 -24.17
C LEU A 460 29.01 -13.93 -23.71
N LYS A 461 28.86 -13.04 -22.72
CA LYS A 461 29.94 -12.16 -22.21
C LYS A 461 30.61 -12.67 -20.95
N HIS A 462 29.86 -13.21 -20.01
CA HIS A 462 30.39 -13.64 -18.73
C HIS A 462 29.75 -14.93 -18.25
N ILE A 463 30.57 -15.77 -17.63
CA ILE A 463 30.17 -17.03 -16.98
C ILE A 463 30.62 -16.96 -15.52
N PHE A 464 29.68 -17.17 -14.61
CA PHE A 464 29.93 -17.21 -13.17
C PHE A 464 29.33 -18.47 -12.56
N ILE A 465 30.15 -19.13 -11.75
CA ILE A 465 29.76 -20.27 -10.93
C ILE A 465 29.77 -19.83 -9.47
N TYR A 466 28.83 -20.31 -8.68
CA TYR A 466 28.78 -20.10 -7.23
C TYR A 466 28.84 -21.44 -6.53
N PRO A 467 30.04 -22.05 -6.38
CA PRO A 467 30.16 -23.39 -5.80
C PRO A 467 29.48 -23.51 -4.43
N ILE A 468 29.74 -22.54 -3.55
CA ILE A 468 29.13 -22.46 -2.23
C ILE A 468 28.00 -21.42 -2.24
N LYS A 469 26.81 -21.82 -1.76
CA LYS A 469 25.66 -20.92 -1.60
C LYS A 469 26.08 -19.70 -0.77
N SER A 470 25.70 -18.51 -1.25
CA SER A 470 25.99 -17.22 -0.61
C SER A 470 27.46 -16.78 -0.58
N CYS A 471 28.41 -17.54 -1.13
CA CYS A 471 29.81 -17.08 -1.29
C CYS A 471 30.04 -16.33 -2.60
N GLY A 472 31.20 -15.71 -2.78
CA GLY A 472 31.58 -14.94 -3.98
C GLY A 472 31.54 -15.77 -5.28
N ALA A 473 31.53 -15.07 -6.42
CA ALA A 473 31.53 -15.67 -7.75
C ALA A 473 32.90 -16.27 -8.13
N PHE A 474 32.88 -17.40 -8.82
CA PHE A 474 34.00 -17.96 -9.57
C PHE A 474 33.80 -17.64 -11.05
N SER A 475 34.59 -16.70 -11.59
CA SER A 475 34.51 -16.28 -13.00
C SER A 475 35.38 -17.17 -13.88
N VAL A 476 34.86 -17.57 -15.04
CA VAL A 476 35.55 -18.46 -15.98
C VAL A 476 35.31 -18.02 -17.42
N THR A 477 36.22 -18.41 -18.32
CA THR A 477 36.11 -18.13 -19.77
C THR A 477 35.41 -19.26 -20.53
N ASN A 478 35.49 -20.48 -20.02
CA ASN A 478 34.78 -21.66 -20.51
C ASN A 478 34.38 -22.55 -19.35
N TRP A 479 33.26 -23.26 -19.45
CA TRP A 479 32.81 -24.21 -18.44
C TRP A 479 31.87 -25.29 -18.97
N GLN A 480 31.78 -26.40 -18.25
CA GLN A 480 30.85 -27.49 -18.54
C GLN A 480 29.44 -27.18 -18.00
N VAL A 481 28.45 -27.32 -18.87
CA VAL A 481 27.03 -27.34 -18.55
C VAL A 481 26.58 -28.79 -18.50
N VAL A 482 25.88 -29.16 -17.43
CA VAL A 482 25.25 -30.48 -17.21
C VAL A 482 23.75 -30.29 -16.99
N SER A 483 23.00 -31.39 -16.90
CA SER A 483 21.53 -31.35 -16.74
C SER A 483 21.04 -30.62 -15.48
N SER A 484 21.89 -30.38 -14.49
CA SER A 484 21.57 -29.63 -13.28
C SER A 484 22.02 -28.16 -13.31
N GLY A 485 22.57 -27.68 -14.42
CA GLY A 485 23.13 -26.34 -14.56
C GLY A 485 24.64 -26.33 -14.85
N LEU A 486 25.36 -25.28 -14.43
CA LEU A 486 26.83 -25.26 -14.51
C LEU A 486 27.40 -26.31 -13.57
N LEU A 487 28.39 -27.08 -14.04
CA LEU A 487 29.04 -28.11 -13.24
C LEU A 487 29.58 -27.51 -11.93
N TYR A 488 29.25 -28.12 -10.80
CA TYR A 488 29.59 -27.69 -9.44
C TYR A 488 28.94 -26.38 -8.93
N ASP A 489 28.00 -25.77 -9.65
CA ASP A 489 27.26 -24.61 -9.14
C ASP A 489 26.34 -25.01 -7.97
N ARG A 490 26.39 -24.26 -6.85
CA ARG A 490 25.53 -24.42 -5.65
C ARG A 490 25.52 -25.82 -5.02
N GLN A 491 26.61 -26.58 -5.14
CA GLN A 491 26.74 -27.91 -4.53
C GLN A 491 27.12 -27.90 -3.04
N TRP A 492 27.54 -26.75 -2.51
CA TRP A 492 27.93 -26.60 -1.11
C TRP A 492 27.11 -25.52 -0.38
N LEU A 493 26.96 -25.67 0.93
CA LEU A 493 26.38 -24.68 1.82
C LEU A 493 27.14 -24.61 3.14
N ILE A 494 27.02 -23.48 3.85
CA ILE A 494 27.60 -23.30 5.19
C ILE A 494 26.48 -23.31 6.22
N LEU A 495 26.68 -24.09 7.27
CA LEU A 495 25.77 -24.20 8.41
C LEU A 495 26.39 -23.58 9.66
N GLN A 496 25.53 -23.06 10.52
CA GLN A 496 25.82 -22.85 11.93
C GLN A 496 24.78 -23.63 12.75
N GLY A 497 25.19 -24.74 13.36
CA GLY A 497 24.25 -25.73 13.90
C GLY A 497 23.29 -26.24 12.80
N ASN A 498 21.98 -26.02 12.98
CA ASN A 498 20.96 -26.41 11.99
C ASN A 498 20.54 -25.27 11.03
N LYS A 499 21.20 -24.11 11.09
CA LYS A 499 20.84 -22.92 10.30
C LYS A 499 21.74 -22.79 9.07
N ILE A 500 21.15 -22.73 7.88
CA ILE A 500 21.87 -22.37 6.65
C ILE A 500 22.20 -20.88 6.68
N LEU A 501 23.48 -20.54 6.56
CA LEU A 501 23.89 -19.15 6.46
C LEU A 501 23.59 -18.56 5.08
N SER A 502 23.27 -17.28 5.06
CA SER A 502 23.05 -16.51 3.84
C SER A 502 23.70 -15.14 3.96
N GLN A 503 24.01 -14.46 2.84
CA GLN A 503 24.58 -13.11 2.90
C GLN A 503 23.70 -12.14 3.71
N LYS A 504 22.37 -12.32 3.72
CA LYS A 504 21.47 -11.48 4.53
C LYS A 504 21.75 -11.57 6.03
N SER A 505 22.07 -12.77 6.51
CA SER A 505 22.39 -13.02 7.91
C SER A 505 23.86 -12.79 8.22
N GLU A 506 24.75 -13.14 7.28
CA GLU A 506 26.20 -13.01 7.41
C GLU A 506 26.82 -12.43 6.13
N PRO A 507 26.98 -11.10 6.03
CA PRO A 507 27.49 -10.43 4.82
C PRO A 507 28.91 -10.84 4.43
N LEU A 508 29.77 -11.19 5.40
CA LEU A 508 31.17 -11.57 5.15
C LEU A 508 31.31 -12.80 4.25
N LEU A 509 30.26 -13.62 4.13
CA LEU A 509 30.20 -14.70 3.15
C LEU A 509 30.49 -14.22 1.72
N ALA A 510 30.16 -12.97 1.37
CA ALA A 510 30.43 -12.41 0.05
C ALA A 510 31.92 -12.36 -0.31
N LEU A 511 32.79 -12.35 0.71
CA LEU A 511 34.25 -12.20 0.58
C LEU A 511 34.99 -13.53 0.49
N ILE A 512 34.33 -14.62 0.86
CA ILE A 512 34.84 -15.97 0.58
C ILE A 512 34.77 -16.20 -0.92
N ARG A 513 35.91 -16.46 -1.57
CA ARG A 513 36.03 -16.71 -3.01
C ARG A 513 36.32 -18.18 -3.29
N PRO A 514 35.32 -18.96 -3.74
CA PRO A 514 35.55 -20.32 -4.17
C PRO A 514 36.16 -20.33 -5.58
N ALA A 515 37.03 -21.29 -5.85
CA ALA A 515 37.55 -21.59 -7.18
C ALA A 515 37.70 -23.10 -7.37
N ILE A 516 37.31 -23.60 -8.55
CA ILE A 516 37.34 -25.03 -8.86
C ILE A 516 38.42 -25.29 -9.91
N ASN A 517 39.31 -26.23 -9.61
CA ASN A 517 40.28 -26.76 -10.56
C ASN A 517 39.89 -28.18 -10.94
N LEU A 518 39.37 -28.35 -12.16
CA LEU A 518 38.95 -29.66 -12.68
C LEU A 518 40.14 -30.60 -12.94
N LYS A 519 41.33 -30.06 -13.28
CA LYS A 519 42.52 -30.86 -13.56
C LYS A 519 43.13 -31.44 -12.28
N GLU A 520 43.19 -30.62 -11.23
CA GLU A 520 43.69 -31.02 -9.91
C GLU A 520 42.62 -31.68 -9.05
N ASN A 521 41.36 -31.64 -9.50
CA ASN A 521 40.18 -32.14 -8.77
C ASN A 521 40.03 -31.50 -7.39
N THR A 522 40.23 -30.18 -7.30
CA THR A 522 40.20 -29.41 -6.04
C THR A 522 39.22 -28.24 -6.05
N LEU A 523 38.61 -27.97 -4.90
CA LEU A 523 37.94 -26.72 -4.53
C LEU A 523 38.88 -25.93 -3.61
N SER A 524 39.24 -24.72 -4.01
CA SER A 524 39.96 -23.79 -3.14
C SER A 524 39.06 -22.65 -2.69
N LEU A 525 39.14 -22.29 -1.41
CA LEU A 525 38.46 -21.15 -0.82
C LEU A 525 39.52 -20.14 -0.39
N SER A 526 39.40 -18.89 -0.81
CA SER A 526 40.23 -17.80 -0.31
C SER A 526 39.39 -16.74 0.41
N PHE A 527 40.02 -16.06 1.36
CA PHE A 527 39.46 -14.94 2.09
C PHE A 527 40.53 -13.85 2.17
N ASP A 528 40.47 -12.91 1.23
CA ASP A 528 41.58 -11.99 0.95
C ASP A 528 41.91 -11.07 2.14
N GLU A 529 40.92 -10.73 2.97
CA GLU A 529 41.08 -9.87 4.16
C GLU A 529 42.04 -10.47 5.20
N LEU A 530 42.14 -11.80 5.27
CA LEU A 530 43.07 -12.51 6.15
C LEU A 530 44.25 -13.11 5.39
N GLY A 531 44.29 -12.98 4.06
CA GLY A 531 45.28 -13.65 3.20
C GLY A 531 45.26 -15.18 3.32
N SER A 532 44.16 -15.76 3.81
CA SER A 532 44.04 -17.20 4.12
C SER A 532 43.42 -17.96 2.96
N ARG A 533 43.88 -19.21 2.75
CA ARG A 533 43.39 -20.09 1.68
C ARG A 533 43.30 -21.54 2.16
N LEU A 534 42.16 -22.16 1.88
CA LEU A 534 41.93 -23.59 2.08
C LEU A 534 41.82 -24.30 0.73
N ILE A 535 42.45 -25.47 0.58
CA ILE A 535 42.33 -26.31 -0.62
C ILE A 535 41.83 -27.68 -0.20
N MET A 536 40.75 -28.14 -0.85
CA MET A 536 40.13 -29.43 -0.57
C MET A 536 39.88 -30.19 -1.88
N PRO A 537 39.98 -31.53 -1.89
CA PRO A 537 39.60 -32.32 -3.06
C PRO A 537 38.07 -32.29 -3.27
N LEU A 538 37.63 -32.24 -4.52
CA LEU A 538 36.21 -32.26 -4.89
C LEU A 538 35.54 -33.61 -4.54
N LEU A 539 36.34 -34.69 -4.52
CA LEU A 539 35.93 -36.05 -4.19
C LEU A 539 36.72 -36.55 -2.96
N LYS A 540 36.01 -36.84 -1.87
CA LYS A 540 36.54 -37.43 -0.63
C LYS A 540 35.56 -38.51 -0.14
N LYS A 541 36.06 -39.57 0.52
CA LYS A 541 35.21 -40.45 1.34
C LYS A 541 34.82 -39.67 2.60
N ARG A 542 33.52 -39.41 2.80
CA ARG A 542 33.01 -38.54 3.87
C ARG A 542 31.95 -39.26 4.69
N GLN A 543 31.79 -38.85 5.95
CA GLN A 543 30.66 -39.30 6.75
C GLN A 543 29.37 -38.67 6.23
N LYS A 544 28.35 -39.51 6.08
CA LYS A 544 27.02 -39.06 5.67
C LYS A 544 26.40 -38.30 6.82
N PHE A 545 25.92 -37.09 6.54
CA PHE A 545 25.23 -36.24 7.48
C PHE A 545 23.78 -36.07 7.01
N GLU A 546 22.82 -36.30 7.90
CA GLU A 546 21.39 -36.09 7.62
C GLU A 546 20.89 -34.91 8.44
N MET A 547 20.18 -34.00 7.78
CA MET A 547 19.69 -32.77 8.36
C MET A 547 18.27 -32.47 7.89
N ILE A 548 17.46 -31.97 8.81
CA ILE A 548 16.19 -31.30 8.48
C ILE A 548 16.53 -29.82 8.33
N ALA A 549 16.41 -29.28 7.11
CA ALA A 549 16.70 -27.88 6.83
C ALA A 549 15.46 -27.17 6.29
N CYS A 550 15.16 -25.97 6.80
CA CYS A 550 14.11 -25.13 6.24
C CYS A 550 14.64 -24.41 4.97
N VAL A 551 14.22 -24.87 3.79
CA VAL A 551 14.45 -24.16 2.52
C VAL A 551 13.13 -23.56 2.03
N GLY A 552 12.93 -22.26 2.24
CA GLY A 552 11.80 -21.51 1.68
C GLY A 552 10.55 -21.40 2.58
N LYS A 553 9.42 -21.01 1.97
CA LYS A 553 8.11 -20.74 2.63
C LYS A 553 7.30 -22.01 2.93
N VAL A 554 7.73 -23.18 2.45
CA VAL A 554 7.12 -24.48 2.77
C VAL A 554 8.12 -25.23 3.64
N CYS A 555 7.81 -25.43 4.91
CA CYS A 555 8.69 -26.16 5.83
C CYS A 555 8.48 -27.67 5.67
N ASN A 556 9.59 -28.44 5.60
CA ASN A 556 9.76 -29.90 5.85
C ASN A 556 10.43 -30.73 4.72
N GLU A 557 11.53 -30.26 4.12
CA GLU A 557 12.38 -31.14 3.29
C GLU A 557 13.66 -31.57 4.04
N VAL A 558 13.99 -32.86 3.97
CA VAL A 558 15.23 -33.42 4.53
C VAL A 558 16.33 -33.26 3.50
N ILE A 559 17.35 -32.48 3.83
CA ILE A 559 18.54 -32.32 2.98
C ILE A 559 19.64 -33.20 3.53
N SER A 560 20.07 -34.17 2.73
CA SER A 560 21.22 -35.03 3.05
C SER A 560 22.48 -34.48 2.39
N GLY A 561 23.59 -34.47 3.13
CA GLY A 561 24.87 -33.99 2.63
C GLY A 561 26.06 -34.69 3.29
N TYR A 562 27.24 -34.26 2.91
CA TYR A 562 28.52 -34.75 3.44
C TYR A 562 29.29 -33.59 4.03
N ASP A 563 29.69 -33.73 5.30
CA ASP A 563 30.57 -32.76 5.95
C ASP A 563 31.97 -32.80 5.30
N GLU A 564 32.49 -31.64 4.94
CA GLU A 564 33.83 -31.47 4.36
C GLU A 564 34.96 -31.60 5.40
N GLY A 565 34.61 -31.65 6.69
CA GLY A 565 35.51 -32.00 7.79
C GLY A 565 36.00 -30.80 8.60
N GLU A 566 36.81 -31.10 9.62
CA GLU A 566 37.21 -30.12 10.64
C GLU A 566 38.09 -28.99 10.09
N ASP A 567 38.96 -29.26 9.11
CA ASP A 567 39.80 -28.23 8.49
C ASP A 567 38.95 -27.13 7.84
N ALA A 568 37.83 -27.51 7.20
CA ALA A 568 36.89 -26.57 6.59
C ALA A 568 36.10 -25.80 7.65
N SER A 569 35.72 -26.48 8.74
CA SER A 569 35.07 -25.88 9.91
C SER A 569 35.95 -24.77 10.48
N LEU A 570 37.17 -25.11 10.90
CA LEU A 570 38.10 -24.18 11.54
C LEU A 570 38.47 -23.00 10.64
N TRP A 571 38.68 -23.24 9.34
CA TRP A 571 38.97 -22.17 8.39
C TRP A 571 37.80 -21.19 8.25
N LEU A 572 36.56 -21.69 8.16
CA LEU A 572 35.38 -20.82 8.10
C LEU A 572 35.17 -20.02 9.39
N GLU A 573 35.42 -20.64 10.54
CA GLU A 573 35.32 -20.00 11.86
C GLU A 573 36.33 -18.87 12.01
N GLU A 574 37.57 -19.08 11.54
CA GLU A 574 38.61 -18.06 11.48
C GLU A 574 38.22 -16.89 10.55
N CYS A 575 37.73 -17.19 9.33
CA CYS A 575 37.36 -16.16 8.36
C CYS A 575 36.15 -15.31 8.79
N LEU A 576 35.15 -15.92 9.44
CA LEU A 576 33.89 -15.24 9.75
C LEU A 576 33.81 -14.76 11.21
N GLY A 577 34.75 -15.17 12.08
CA GLY A 577 34.72 -14.86 13.51
C GLY A 577 33.52 -15.48 14.25
N LEU A 578 33.01 -16.60 13.73
CA LEU A 578 31.86 -17.34 14.28
C LEU A 578 32.31 -18.74 14.70
N THR A 579 31.57 -19.38 15.62
CA THR A 579 31.83 -20.76 16.04
C THR A 579 30.71 -21.71 15.58
N GLY A 580 31.04 -22.99 15.46
CA GLY A 580 30.13 -24.08 15.11
C GLY A 580 29.79 -24.11 13.62
N LEU A 581 30.72 -23.73 12.75
CA LEU A 581 30.48 -23.65 11.31
C LEU A 581 30.79 -24.97 10.60
N ARG A 582 29.91 -25.41 9.71
CA ARG A 582 30.15 -26.64 8.91
C ARG A 582 29.93 -26.39 7.44
N LEU A 583 30.88 -26.83 6.61
CA LEU A 583 30.75 -26.81 5.16
C LEU A 583 30.19 -28.16 4.69
N ILE A 584 28.99 -28.13 4.11
CA ILE A 584 28.29 -29.34 3.69
C ILE A 584 28.20 -29.38 2.16
N LYS A 585 28.65 -30.49 1.57
CA LYS A 585 28.37 -30.83 0.16
C LYS A 585 27.07 -31.61 0.04
N LEU A 586 26.17 -31.21 -0.83
CA LEU A 586 24.90 -31.90 -1.04
C LEU A 586 25.11 -33.32 -1.59
N ALA A 587 24.33 -34.28 -1.11
CA ALA A 587 24.33 -35.64 -1.66
C ALA A 587 23.42 -35.70 -2.90
N SER A 588 23.96 -36.21 -4.01
CA SER A 588 23.21 -36.39 -5.26
C SER A 588 22.07 -37.41 -5.07
N ARG A 589 20.82 -36.94 -4.93
CA ARG A 589 19.60 -37.75 -5.10
C ARG A 589 18.65 -37.00 -6.03
N GLY A 590 18.02 -37.75 -6.94
CA GLY A 590 17.23 -37.24 -8.06
C GLY A 590 16.17 -36.18 -7.72
N SER A 591 15.74 -35.49 -8.79
CA SER A 591 14.80 -34.36 -8.85
C SER A 591 15.26 -33.02 -8.24
N MET A 592 16.21 -32.97 -7.29
CA MET A 592 16.78 -31.71 -6.79
C MET A 592 18.29 -31.81 -6.67
N ASN A 593 18.99 -31.51 -7.76
CA ASN A 593 20.46 -31.53 -7.78
C ASN A 593 21.10 -30.22 -7.32
N ASN A 594 20.35 -29.12 -7.13
CA ASN A 594 20.87 -27.80 -6.77
C ASN A 594 19.89 -26.97 -5.92
N LEU A 595 20.42 -26.15 -4.99
CA LEU A 595 19.67 -25.24 -4.11
C LEU A 595 19.11 -23.99 -4.83
N SER A 596 18.80 -24.11 -6.12
CA SER A 596 18.18 -23.06 -6.91
C SER A 596 16.71 -22.92 -6.52
N ASN A 597 16.30 -21.73 -6.08
CA ASN A 597 14.95 -21.50 -5.56
C ASN A 597 13.85 -21.59 -6.64
N SER A 598 14.18 -21.64 -7.94
CA SER A 598 13.16 -21.66 -9.03
C SER A 598 13.68 -22.13 -10.41
N ALA A 599 14.96 -21.92 -10.75
CA ALA A 599 15.58 -22.39 -12.01
C ALA A 599 17.13 -22.50 -11.91
N GLU A 600 17.75 -23.27 -12.80
CA GLU A 600 19.19 -23.58 -12.82
C GLU A 600 20.07 -22.34 -13.09
N PHE A 601 19.62 -21.46 -13.98
CA PHE A 601 20.38 -20.29 -14.43
C PHE A 601 19.63 -19.01 -14.12
N LEU A 602 20.39 -18.02 -13.66
CA LEU A 602 20.02 -16.63 -13.74
C LEU A 602 20.76 -16.00 -14.92
N ILE A 603 20.02 -15.46 -15.88
CA ILE A 603 20.53 -14.83 -17.09
C ILE A 603 20.25 -13.33 -17.05
N LEU A 604 21.27 -12.52 -17.39
CA LEU A 604 21.15 -11.07 -17.56
C LEU A 604 21.57 -10.64 -18.96
N ASN A 605 21.16 -9.43 -19.32
CA ASN A 605 21.65 -8.71 -20.48
C ASN A 605 22.63 -7.61 -20.04
N TRP A 606 23.81 -7.59 -20.66
CA TRP A 606 24.85 -6.60 -20.46
C TRP A 606 24.35 -5.19 -20.77
N SER A 607 23.57 -5.02 -21.83
CA SER A 607 23.00 -3.74 -22.24
C SER A 607 22.04 -3.18 -21.19
N SER A 608 21.23 -4.03 -20.56
CA SER A 608 20.38 -3.66 -19.42
C SER A 608 21.19 -3.29 -18.18
N LEU A 609 22.29 -4.00 -17.90
CA LEU A 609 23.19 -3.67 -16.79
C LEU A 609 23.89 -2.33 -16.99
N THR A 610 24.32 -2.01 -18.21
CA THR A 610 24.92 -0.71 -18.53
C THR A 610 23.93 0.43 -18.36
N ASP A 611 22.68 0.26 -18.81
CA ASP A 611 21.63 1.26 -18.62
C ASP A 611 21.30 1.44 -17.13
N LEU A 612 21.18 0.35 -16.38
CA LEU A 612 20.96 0.40 -14.94
C LEU A 612 22.11 1.12 -14.21
N THR A 613 23.35 0.93 -14.67
CA THR A 613 24.52 1.62 -14.11
C THR A 613 24.46 3.12 -14.39
N ALA A 614 24.14 3.50 -15.63
CA ALA A 614 24.04 4.90 -16.05
C ALA A 614 22.94 5.68 -15.29
N ASN A 615 21.86 4.99 -14.91
CA ASN A 615 20.76 5.58 -14.14
C ASN A 615 20.98 5.55 -12.61
N SER A 616 22.06 4.95 -12.13
CA SER A 616 22.35 4.86 -10.70
C SER A 616 23.00 6.14 -10.17
N THR A 617 22.72 6.49 -8.91
CA THR A 617 23.34 7.65 -8.24
C THR A 617 24.75 7.37 -7.70
N LEU A 618 25.37 6.26 -8.12
CA LEU A 618 26.67 5.80 -7.64
C LEU A 618 27.80 6.45 -8.45
N ASN A 619 28.28 7.62 -8.02
CA ASN A 619 29.40 8.31 -8.67
C ASN A 619 30.75 7.54 -8.64
N LYS A 620 30.84 6.38 -7.97
CA LYS A 620 32.08 5.60 -7.80
C LYS A 620 32.03 4.16 -8.34
N LYS A 621 30.89 3.65 -8.80
CA LYS A 621 30.72 2.21 -9.11
C LYS A 621 30.34 2.01 -10.57
N ASN A 622 31.06 1.14 -11.28
CA ASN A 622 30.92 0.88 -12.72
C ASN A 622 30.00 -0.33 -13.01
N THR A 623 29.79 -0.65 -14.28
CA THR A 623 28.96 -1.78 -14.72
C THR A 623 29.44 -3.12 -14.14
N THR A 624 30.76 -3.29 -13.97
CA THR A 624 31.34 -4.49 -13.35
C THR A 624 30.89 -4.65 -11.90
N TRP A 625 30.90 -3.57 -11.12
CA TRP A 625 30.37 -3.61 -9.76
C TRP A 625 28.90 -3.99 -9.75
N MET A 626 28.10 -3.37 -10.63
CA MET A 626 26.65 -3.61 -10.70
C MET A 626 26.34 -5.06 -11.05
N MET A 627 27.02 -5.58 -12.08
CA MET A 627 26.98 -6.98 -12.48
C MET A 627 27.20 -7.93 -11.29
N ASN A 628 28.23 -7.69 -10.49
CA ASN A 628 28.58 -8.55 -9.35
C ASN A 628 27.46 -8.61 -8.30
N GLN A 629 26.68 -7.55 -8.11
CA GLN A 629 25.58 -7.52 -7.13
C GLN A 629 24.46 -8.51 -7.48
N PHE A 630 24.16 -8.67 -8.78
CA PHE A 630 23.02 -9.47 -9.25
C PHE A 630 23.25 -10.97 -9.20
N ARG A 631 24.51 -11.39 -9.07
CA ARG A 631 24.94 -12.78 -8.95
C ARG A 631 24.35 -13.69 -10.03
N ALA A 632 24.38 -13.22 -11.27
CA ALA A 632 23.96 -14.00 -12.43
C ALA A 632 24.93 -15.13 -12.72
N ASN A 633 24.44 -16.19 -13.36
CA ASN A 633 25.25 -17.30 -13.85
C ASN A 633 25.78 -17.01 -15.25
N LEU A 634 24.93 -16.47 -16.13
CA LEU A 634 25.27 -16.14 -17.51
C LEU A 634 24.86 -14.71 -17.81
N ILE A 635 25.70 -13.99 -18.55
CA ILE A 635 25.40 -12.64 -19.02
C ILE A 635 25.63 -12.60 -20.51
N PHE A 636 24.59 -12.26 -21.25
CA PHE A 636 24.65 -12.08 -22.69
C PHE A 636 24.69 -10.59 -23.02
N GLU A 637 25.23 -10.23 -24.17
CA GLU A 637 25.10 -8.90 -24.76
C GLU A 637 24.16 -8.98 -25.94
N SER A 638 23.12 -8.13 -25.93
CA SER A 638 22.28 -7.86 -27.09
C SER A 638 22.33 -6.38 -27.46
N ASN A 639 21.80 -6.04 -28.64
CA ASN A 639 21.76 -4.67 -29.12
C ASN A 639 20.69 -3.80 -28.42
N PHE A 640 19.83 -4.40 -27.61
CA PHE A 640 18.66 -3.74 -27.04
C PHE A 640 18.63 -3.88 -25.51
N ILE A 641 18.30 -2.78 -24.83
CA ILE A 641 18.11 -2.77 -23.37
C ILE A 641 16.81 -3.49 -23.00
N TYR A 642 16.81 -4.24 -21.91
CA TYR A 642 15.69 -4.98 -21.33
C TYR A 642 15.03 -6.04 -22.22
N GLU A 643 15.63 -6.34 -23.38
CA GLU A 643 15.14 -7.32 -24.35
C GLU A 643 15.10 -8.75 -23.79
N GLU A 644 15.91 -9.04 -22.76
CA GLU A 644 15.93 -10.35 -22.10
C GLU A 644 14.57 -10.79 -21.57
N ARG A 645 13.66 -9.86 -21.31
CA ARG A 645 12.27 -10.14 -20.93
C ARG A 645 11.48 -10.87 -22.03
N ASN A 646 11.92 -10.76 -23.27
CA ASN A 646 11.30 -11.40 -24.42
C ASN A 646 12.06 -12.64 -24.88
N TRP A 647 13.20 -12.99 -24.26
CA TRP A 647 13.96 -14.18 -24.63
C TRP A 647 13.24 -15.43 -24.15
N GLY A 648 12.56 -16.12 -25.06
CA GLY A 648 11.83 -17.36 -24.76
C GLY A 648 12.73 -18.59 -24.79
N ARG A 649 13.59 -18.69 -25.81
CA ARG A 649 14.60 -19.75 -25.90
C ARG A 649 15.85 -19.21 -26.59
N LEU A 650 17.02 -19.53 -26.02
CA LEU A 650 18.33 -19.18 -26.56
C LEU A 650 18.97 -20.46 -27.11
N ILE A 651 19.23 -20.53 -28.41
CA ILE A 651 19.81 -21.73 -29.05
C ILE A 651 21.22 -21.38 -29.51
N ARG A 652 22.21 -22.22 -29.20
CA ARG A 652 23.56 -22.02 -29.71
C ARG A 652 23.55 -22.08 -31.24
N ARG A 653 24.14 -21.07 -31.87
CA ARG A 653 24.10 -20.90 -33.33
C ARG A 653 24.98 -21.89 -34.09
N THR A 654 26.17 -22.20 -33.57
CA THR A 654 27.17 -23.02 -34.27
C THR A 654 26.78 -24.49 -34.34
N VAL A 655 26.18 -25.01 -33.25
CA VAL A 655 25.75 -26.39 -33.10
C VAL A 655 24.53 -26.37 -32.18
N ASP A 656 23.44 -27.02 -32.59
CA ASP A 656 22.25 -27.17 -31.77
C ASP A 656 22.46 -28.29 -30.73
N ASP A 657 23.39 -28.12 -29.79
CA ASP A 657 23.70 -29.06 -28.70
C ASP A 657 23.22 -28.57 -27.32
N ILE A 658 23.04 -27.24 -27.19
CA ILE A 658 22.56 -26.58 -25.98
C ILE A 658 21.52 -25.50 -26.29
N SER A 659 20.48 -25.43 -25.46
CA SER A 659 19.58 -24.27 -25.43
C SER A 659 19.14 -23.91 -24.02
N PHE A 660 18.99 -22.61 -23.76
CA PHE A 660 18.44 -22.09 -22.51
C PHE A 660 16.98 -21.70 -22.72
N VAL A 661 16.09 -22.26 -21.91
CA VAL A 661 14.64 -22.08 -22.03
C VAL A 661 14.14 -21.22 -20.88
N TYR A 662 13.42 -20.16 -21.21
CA TYR A 662 12.77 -19.27 -20.24
C TYR A 662 11.88 -20.06 -19.28
N LYS A 663 11.94 -19.70 -18.00
CA LYS A 663 11.05 -20.22 -16.96
C LYS A 663 10.23 -19.12 -16.32
N ASP A 664 10.88 -18.07 -15.83
CA ASP A 664 10.22 -16.98 -15.11
C ASP A 664 11.10 -15.73 -15.06
N VAL A 665 10.55 -14.62 -14.58
CA VAL A 665 11.31 -13.42 -14.23
C VAL A 665 11.99 -13.56 -12.86
N CYS A 666 13.18 -12.98 -12.69
CA CYS A 666 13.89 -13.04 -11.42
C CYS A 666 13.50 -11.88 -10.49
N ASN A 667 12.57 -12.14 -9.57
CA ASN A 667 12.24 -11.21 -8.49
C ASN A 667 13.43 -11.00 -7.55
N ARG A 668 13.86 -9.75 -7.41
CA ARG A 668 15.05 -9.35 -6.66
C ARG A 668 14.70 -8.98 -5.23
N CYS A 669 15.65 -9.24 -4.33
CA CYS A 669 15.49 -8.99 -2.90
C CYS A 669 16.67 -8.21 -2.35
N LYS A 670 16.56 -7.76 -1.10
CA LYS A 670 17.58 -6.97 -0.38
C LYS A 670 18.98 -7.63 -0.28
N MET A 671 19.18 -8.86 -0.74
CA MET A 671 20.52 -9.45 -0.84
C MET A 671 21.41 -8.70 -1.85
N LEU A 672 20.83 -8.09 -2.89
CA LEU A 672 21.59 -7.28 -3.86
C LEU A 672 22.32 -6.10 -3.24
N ASN A 673 21.90 -5.68 -2.05
CA ASN A 673 22.44 -4.53 -1.35
C ASN A 673 23.70 -4.86 -0.53
N ILE A 674 24.23 -6.06 -0.62
CA ILE A 674 25.45 -6.46 0.05
C ILE A 674 26.56 -6.38 -0.98
N ASP A 675 27.50 -5.47 -0.75
CA ASP A 675 28.61 -5.29 -1.66
C ASP A 675 29.47 -6.56 -1.69
N GLN A 676 29.65 -7.11 -2.89
CA GLN A 676 30.41 -8.34 -3.05
C GLN A 676 31.92 -8.15 -2.86
N GLU A 677 32.46 -6.94 -2.74
CA GLU A 677 33.90 -6.68 -2.56
C GLU A 677 34.30 -6.38 -1.12
N ASN A 678 33.41 -5.80 -0.32
CA ASN A 678 33.72 -5.41 1.06
C ASN A 678 32.63 -5.77 2.10
N ALA A 679 31.58 -6.49 1.69
CA ALA A 679 30.46 -6.92 2.54
C ALA A 679 29.60 -5.78 3.15
N ASP A 680 29.82 -4.52 2.77
CA ASP A 680 29.03 -3.40 3.23
C ASP A 680 27.58 -3.48 2.75
N LYS A 681 26.67 -2.97 3.58
CA LYS A 681 25.25 -2.84 3.22
C LYS A 681 24.99 -1.49 2.57
N SER A 682 24.57 -1.49 1.31
CA SER A 682 24.12 -0.30 0.57
C SER A 682 22.60 -0.27 0.39
N LYS A 683 22.08 0.84 -0.16
CA LYS A 683 20.68 0.89 -0.67
C LYS A 683 20.59 0.54 -2.16
N GLU A 684 21.71 0.61 -2.87
CA GLU A 684 21.88 0.25 -4.27
C GLU A 684 22.31 -1.22 -4.41
N PRO A 685 21.97 -1.91 -5.51
CA PRO A 685 21.27 -1.42 -6.71
C PRO A 685 19.74 -1.45 -6.58
N MET A 686 19.19 -1.91 -5.45
CA MET A 686 17.73 -2.03 -5.27
C MET A 686 17.00 -0.69 -5.43
N ASN A 687 17.59 0.41 -4.95
CA ASN A 687 17.01 1.74 -5.11
C ASN A 687 16.92 2.14 -6.60
N THR A 688 17.99 1.95 -7.37
CA THR A 688 17.95 2.18 -8.82
C THR A 688 16.94 1.26 -9.52
N LEU A 689 16.94 -0.05 -9.22
CA LEU A 689 15.94 -0.97 -9.77
C LEU A 689 14.51 -0.55 -9.44
N SER A 690 14.25 -0.11 -8.21
CA SER A 690 12.90 0.33 -7.81
C SER A 690 12.43 1.59 -8.53
N LYS A 691 13.36 2.40 -9.08
CA LYS A 691 13.03 3.57 -9.91
C LYS A 691 12.72 3.20 -11.35
N ILE A 692 13.42 2.20 -11.89
CA ILE A 692 13.30 1.80 -13.30
C ILE A 692 12.19 0.76 -13.50
N MET A 693 11.97 -0.14 -12.53
CA MET A 693 11.04 -1.26 -12.68
C MET A 693 9.62 -0.90 -12.27
N GLU A 694 8.68 -1.16 -13.17
CA GLU A 694 7.34 -0.57 -13.14
C GLU A 694 6.35 -1.31 -12.22
N SER A 695 6.52 -2.60 -11.89
CA SER A 695 5.54 -3.40 -11.11
C SER A 695 6.17 -4.23 -9.99
N ASN A 696 7.03 -5.19 -10.35
CA ASN A 696 7.87 -5.97 -9.45
C ASN A 696 9.32 -5.54 -9.59
N ILE A 697 10.11 -5.63 -8.52
CA ILE A 697 11.56 -5.41 -8.60
C ILE A 697 12.18 -6.68 -9.19
N ASP A 698 11.93 -6.92 -10.48
CA ASP A 698 12.56 -7.98 -11.25
C ASP A 698 13.74 -7.45 -12.08
N PHE A 699 14.73 -8.29 -12.32
CA PHE A 699 15.82 -7.97 -13.23
C PHE A 699 16.46 -9.25 -13.73
N GLY A 700 16.50 -9.44 -15.05
CA GLY A 700 16.92 -10.68 -15.69
C GLY A 700 15.90 -11.82 -15.59
N ILE A 701 16.23 -12.91 -16.28
CA ILE A 701 15.36 -14.07 -16.44
C ILE A 701 15.94 -15.31 -15.79
N LEU A 702 15.04 -16.17 -15.33
CA LEU A 702 15.34 -17.51 -14.84
C LEU A 702 15.16 -18.50 -16.00
N ALA A 703 16.16 -19.34 -16.21
CA ALA A 703 16.17 -20.30 -17.31
C ALA A 703 16.61 -21.70 -16.85
N SER A 704 16.12 -22.72 -17.55
CA SER A 704 16.65 -24.08 -17.49
C SER A 704 17.42 -24.40 -18.76
N CYS A 705 18.30 -25.39 -18.71
CA CYS A 705 19.02 -25.84 -19.89
C CYS A 705 18.38 -27.10 -20.50
N VAL A 706 18.45 -27.21 -21.83
CA VAL A 706 18.19 -28.45 -22.58
C VAL A 706 19.48 -28.81 -23.30
N LEU A 707 20.01 -29.99 -23.00
CA LEU A 707 21.24 -30.53 -23.57
C LEU A 707 20.92 -31.73 -24.46
N LYS A 708 21.67 -31.91 -25.56
CA LYS A 708 21.63 -33.15 -26.35
C LYS A 708 22.61 -34.21 -25.85
N ASP A 709 23.69 -33.79 -25.21
CA ASP A 709 24.71 -34.66 -24.60
C ASP A 709 24.66 -34.60 -23.07
N LEU A 710 25.37 -35.52 -22.40
CA LEU A 710 25.49 -35.55 -20.93
C LEU A 710 26.09 -34.25 -20.35
N SER A 711 26.98 -33.62 -21.11
CA SER A 711 27.59 -32.34 -20.77
C SER A 711 28.03 -31.60 -22.03
N VAL A 712 27.87 -30.28 -22.05
CA VAL A 712 28.29 -29.40 -23.16
C VAL A 712 29.16 -28.27 -22.61
N ASN A 713 30.26 -27.95 -23.29
CA ASN A 713 31.09 -26.80 -22.92
C ASN A 713 30.50 -25.51 -23.50
N ILE A 714 30.38 -24.46 -22.70
CA ILE A 714 30.11 -23.08 -23.15
C ILE A 714 31.35 -22.22 -22.96
N GLU A 715 31.55 -21.20 -23.80
CA GLU A 715 32.66 -20.25 -23.69
C GLU A 715 32.20 -18.82 -24.00
N ILE A 716 32.88 -17.84 -23.41
CA ILE A 716 32.65 -16.42 -23.68
C ILE A 716 32.92 -16.14 -25.17
N GLY A 717 32.03 -15.36 -25.79
CA GLY A 717 32.06 -15.02 -27.21
C GLY A 717 31.13 -15.88 -28.07
N GLN A 718 30.59 -16.98 -27.54
CA GLN A 718 29.62 -17.80 -28.29
C GLN A 718 28.34 -17.03 -28.60
N GLU A 719 27.85 -17.22 -29.82
CA GLU A 719 26.62 -16.62 -30.32
C GLU A 719 25.42 -17.55 -30.15
N PHE A 720 24.28 -16.94 -29.80
CA PHE A 720 23.01 -17.62 -29.62
C PHE A 720 21.91 -16.89 -30.39
N ASP A 721 21.03 -17.68 -31.00
CA ASP A 721 19.80 -17.20 -31.62
C ASP A 721 18.69 -17.11 -30.57
N VAL A 722 17.96 -15.98 -30.55
CA VAL A 722 16.83 -15.77 -29.65
C VAL A 722 15.51 -16.12 -30.35
N ILE A 723 14.76 -17.04 -29.74
CA ILE A 723 13.36 -17.27 -30.05
C ILE A 723 12.52 -16.53 -29.01
N SER A 724 11.66 -15.61 -29.47
CA SER A 724 10.80 -14.80 -28.61
C SER A 724 9.79 -15.64 -27.83
N THR A 725 9.45 -15.22 -26.60
CA THR A 725 8.34 -15.77 -25.79
C THR A 725 6.99 -15.72 -26.52
N SER A 726 6.79 -14.76 -27.43
CA SER A 726 5.58 -14.65 -28.26
C SER A 726 5.42 -15.78 -29.27
N ASN A 727 6.52 -16.42 -29.67
CA ASN A 727 6.54 -17.49 -30.68
C ASN A 727 6.50 -18.89 -30.06
N LEU A 728 6.45 -18.99 -28.73
CA LEU A 728 6.38 -20.24 -27.96
C LEU A 728 4.97 -20.56 -27.45
N LYS A 729 3.97 -19.72 -27.78
CA LYS A 729 2.55 -19.95 -27.48
C LYS A 729 1.81 -20.58 -28.65
#